data_AF-A0A381VSI8-F1
#
_entry.id   AF-A0A381VSI8-F1
#
_cell.length_a   1.000
_cell.length_b   1.000
_cell.length_c   1.000
_cell.angle_alpha   90.00
_cell.angle_beta   90.00
_cell.angle_gamma   90.00
#
_symmetry.space_group_name_H-M   'P 1'
#
loop_
_entity.id
_entity.type
_entity.pdbx_description
1 polymer ?
#
loop_
_entity_poly.entity_id
_entity_poly.type
_entity_poly.pdbx_seq_one_letter_code
_entity_poly.pdbx_strand_id
1 'polypeptide(L)'
;EYANLDTVEEWSFDASTSTLYLYPGGNFNFSSPNVRVRVRVININFLDSDNLEFRNIHFFAGAQIFSNCNYRTMEDCRFSFGAFFGGESSIGAGSSNGYSDHMTIRNCIFEYSNGRSPFWGVGHQSTVENVLVRYNDWFHGSANYVGGDHAGPAYYRYLTVENSTNAGLWPGRGALVEYSRFENLYDGVDGSGIQRNGATVEYGTTRYSWIINMPGLNGMRFNSACGGTEGDVHHVVAIGASRGMKLKGDYHEVYHVTTYDNRRNDISLGWGKYCGPDRAGATEPGNVNSRILNSIAESSLDCSSPDCKPTEGLTEADSLIEDISNYETFAASGIWYGRFLRRCVDNWCSYFPAPQIELANPWYGWHAESEETLLEEFGEVPWDDQRQSYDFRPRKGSNLIDAGVIVPGINDGLDSRDNAPSHGLWLDDRPDQPWLGVYNPVGADFNHPPTYPGQNRRFVGAAPDIGAYEYGDSVYWIPGYRYPYPSVPIPNDNAVDVPIDYSVVWNYPYKKDYTGTTATVTLSGPGVNRTETFRYPNNVLFQTFQPGGTYTWSVMVDGISGGNWTFTIADKMYPTNDRSIDTVAVDSALIPFIHIDEWHGETVLKVKKNNMAFLRFDIPTSLNYSCTIHLNLVPENVSLAEGGGIILYAFDSDWGERLTDENNIGIIDHSLLTPLDTLYALDPETPVSFDLTDNINSACSNHSFALGVLDSTDNVSFYSKEKEYEQRANNYAPRMNVWPSLSFQECIYTVLPSVYPGDTDNNGVVNEFDILPLATYFYKTGPQRCTAGYGWLPSPFDSLWVLNSAATYADANGDGIIDESDLFGIALNWGKSHGDGSDNFVIDPGDSTLVTLHKPALEQLYQALGGDGEPVRKMRSLLERILGMANIPDKFSLYQNYPNPFNPITTIRYDLPEQSHVNIVIYDMLGREVTQLVNATLEAGYRSIQWNSTNSFGKPVSAGVYIYRINAGKFMQARKMVLLK
;
A
#
# COMPACT_ATOMS: atom_id res chain seq x y z
N GLU A 1 -51.96 21.73 -8.37
CA GLU A 1 -51.20 20.48 -8.57
C GLU A 1 -51.19 20.07 -10.03
N TYR A 2 -52.30 19.73 -10.68
CA TYR A 2 -52.30 19.41 -12.13
C TYR A 2 -51.67 20.50 -13.02
N ALA A 3 -51.87 21.78 -12.70
CA ALA A 3 -51.29 22.91 -13.44
C ALA A 3 -49.75 23.01 -13.33
N ASN A 4 -49.13 22.24 -12.42
CA ASN A 4 -47.69 22.20 -12.20
C ASN A 4 -47.06 20.91 -12.74
N LEU A 5 -47.81 20.09 -13.49
CA LEU A 5 -47.28 18.89 -14.14
C LEU A 5 -46.73 19.31 -15.51
N ASP A 6 -45.45 19.66 -15.57
CA ASP A 6 -44.83 20.31 -16.72
C ASP A 6 -43.53 19.65 -17.22
N THR A 7 -42.98 18.68 -16.49
CA THR A 7 -41.80 17.92 -16.90
C THR A 7 -41.97 16.40 -16.75
N VAL A 8 -41.06 15.63 -17.37
CA VAL A 8 -41.04 14.17 -17.32
C VAL A 8 -40.85 13.64 -15.89
N GLU A 9 -41.41 12.46 -15.62
CA GLU A 9 -41.43 11.76 -14.33
C GLU A 9 -42.26 12.43 -13.22
N GLU A 10 -42.96 13.53 -13.51
CA GLU A 10 -43.95 14.12 -12.60
C GLU A 10 -45.30 13.40 -12.63
N TRP A 11 -46.02 13.48 -11.50
CA TRP A 11 -47.38 12.94 -11.38
C TRP A 11 -48.26 13.84 -10.49
N SER A 12 -49.57 13.79 -10.71
CA SER A 12 -50.57 14.47 -9.87
C SER A 12 -51.82 13.60 -9.73
N PHE A 13 -52.36 13.49 -8.52
CA PHE A 13 -53.57 12.72 -8.25
C PHE A 13 -54.72 13.64 -7.86
N ASP A 14 -55.76 13.70 -8.69
CA ASP A 14 -56.99 14.41 -8.38
C ASP A 14 -57.93 13.50 -7.59
N ALA A 15 -57.95 13.70 -6.27
CA ALA A 15 -58.78 12.93 -5.36
C ALA A 15 -60.30 13.10 -5.60
N SER A 16 -60.74 14.22 -6.19
CA SER A 16 -62.16 14.46 -6.45
C SER A 16 -62.71 13.61 -7.60
N THR A 17 -61.85 13.31 -8.58
CA THR A 17 -62.17 12.47 -9.74
C THR A 17 -61.55 11.07 -9.66
N SER A 18 -60.68 10.83 -8.68
CA SER A 18 -59.85 9.62 -8.58
C SER A 18 -58.98 9.39 -9.81
N THR A 19 -58.51 10.48 -10.45
CA THR A 19 -57.70 10.43 -11.67
C THR A 19 -56.23 10.64 -11.32
N LEU A 20 -55.36 9.73 -11.77
CA LEU A 20 -53.91 9.90 -11.75
C LEU A 20 -53.44 10.45 -13.10
N TYR A 21 -52.79 11.61 -13.07
CA TYR A 21 -52.08 12.20 -14.19
C TYR A 21 -50.58 11.90 -14.03
N LEU A 22 -49.92 11.50 -15.11
CA LEU A 22 -48.50 11.14 -15.13
C LEU A 22 -47.89 11.74 -16.40
N TYR A 23 -46.74 12.40 -16.27
CA TYR A 23 -45.85 12.68 -17.37
C TYR A 23 -44.76 11.60 -17.37
N PRO A 24 -44.89 10.52 -18.15
CA PRO A 24 -43.95 9.41 -18.08
C PRO A 24 -42.57 9.77 -18.64
N GLY A 25 -41.52 9.29 -17.96
CA GLY A 25 -40.15 9.34 -18.47
C GLY A 25 -39.92 8.38 -19.65
N GLY A 26 -38.77 8.52 -20.33
CA GLY A 26 -38.43 7.75 -21.55
C GLY A 26 -38.40 6.23 -21.37
N ASN A 27 -38.22 5.74 -20.13
CA ASN A 27 -38.18 4.32 -19.80
C ASN A 27 -39.57 3.73 -19.49
N PHE A 28 -40.64 4.54 -19.51
CA PHE A 28 -41.99 4.06 -19.23
C PHE A 28 -42.53 3.20 -20.38
N ASN A 29 -42.81 1.94 -20.10
CA ASN A 29 -43.39 1.04 -21.08
C ASN A 29 -44.89 1.30 -21.25
N PHE A 30 -45.26 2.13 -22.23
CA PHE A 30 -46.66 2.37 -22.60
C PHE A 30 -47.41 1.14 -23.10
N SER A 31 -46.71 0.11 -23.58
CA SER A 31 -47.33 -1.14 -24.02
C SER A 31 -47.73 -2.04 -22.85
N SER A 32 -47.22 -1.77 -21.65
CA SER A 32 -47.56 -2.45 -20.40
C SER A 32 -47.51 -1.45 -19.24
N PRO A 33 -48.46 -0.49 -19.17
CA PRO A 33 -48.42 0.58 -18.18
C PRO A 33 -48.68 0.01 -16.79
N ASN A 34 -47.61 -0.22 -16.04
CA ASN A 34 -47.67 -0.72 -14.68
C ASN A 34 -47.27 0.40 -13.72
N VAL A 35 -48.25 0.92 -12.98
CA VAL A 35 -48.04 1.93 -11.94
C VAL A 35 -48.36 1.31 -10.58
N ARG A 36 -47.42 1.40 -9.64
CA ARG A 36 -47.64 0.98 -8.25
C ARG A 36 -47.76 2.21 -7.37
N VAL A 37 -48.87 2.31 -6.64
CA VAL A 37 -49.15 3.42 -5.72
C VAL A 37 -49.24 2.88 -4.29
N ARG A 38 -48.63 3.60 -3.34
CA ARG A 38 -48.76 3.28 -1.91
C ARG A 38 -50.19 3.55 -1.45
N VAL A 39 -50.90 2.49 -1.03
CA VAL A 39 -52.30 2.57 -0.56
C VAL A 39 -52.45 2.57 0.97
N ARG A 40 -51.37 2.28 1.71
CA ARG A 40 -51.33 2.30 3.18
C ARG A 40 -50.02 2.87 3.68
N VAL A 41 -50.08 3.57 4.81
CA VAL A 41 -48.90 4.14 5.47
C VAL A 41 -48.20 3.11 6.35
N ILE A 42 -48.94 2.27 7.07
CA ILE A 42 -48.41 1.22 7.96
C ILE A 42 -48.87 -0.14 7.44
N ASN A 43 -47.93 -1.06 7.28
CA ASN A 43 -48.20 -2.44 6.85
C ASN A 43 -48.34 -3.39 8.04
N ILE A 44 -47.49 -3.21 9.05
CA ILE A 44 -47.33 -4.11 10.19
C ILE A 44 -47.14 -3.28 11.44
N ASN A 45 -47.80 -3.64 12.53
CA ASN A 45 -47.63 -3.05 13.85
C ASN A 45 -47.56 -4.15 14.91
N PHE A 46 -46.40 -4.31 15.54
CA PHE A 46 -46.19 -5.21 16.69
C PHE A 46 -45.97 -4.37 17.95
N LEU A 47 -46.69 -4.74 19.01
CA LEU A 47 -46.66 -4.11 20.32
C LEU A 47 -46.34 -5.21 21.35
N ASP A 48 -45.40 -4.94 22.27
CA ASP A 48 -45.09 -5.79 23.43
C ASP A 48 -44.88 -7.28 23.05
N SER A 49 -44.10 -7.53 22.01
CA SER A 49 -43.92 -8.85 21.38
C SER A 49 -42.46 -9.21 21.20
N ASP A 50 -42.00 -10.32 21.80
CA ASP A 50 -40.60 -10.75 21.74
C ASP A 50 -40.38 -11.97 20.82
N ASN A 51 -39.11 -12.24 20.45
CA ASN A 51 -38.69 -13.42 19.65
C ASN A 51 -39.30 -13.47 18.25
N LEU A 52 -39.23 -12.35 17.52
CA LEU A 52 -39.72 -12.24 16.16
C LEU A 52 -38.58 -12.35 15.14
N GLU A 53 -38.73 -13.19 14.12
CA GLU A 53 -37.76 -13.32 13.04
C GLU A 53 -38.40 -13.12 11.66
N PHE A 54 -37.74 -12.32 10.83
CA PHE A 54 -38.11 -12.08 9.44
C PHE A 54 -36.87 -12.31 8.59
N ARG A 55 -36.98 -13.21 7.62
CA ARG A 55 -35.86 -13.66 6.80
C ARG A 55 -36.25 -13.64 5.33
N ASN A 56 -35.42 -13.04 4.47
CA ASN A 56 -35.62 -13.03 3.03
C ASN A 56 -36.99 -12.44 2.60
N ILE A 57 -37.37 -11.31 3.19
CA ILE A 57 -38.64 -10.63 2.90
C ILE A 57 -38.37 -9.29 2.22
N HIS A 58 -39.10 -9.02 1.13
CA HIS A 58 -39.17 -7.69 0.52
C HIS A 58 -40.41 -6.94 1.02
N PHE A 59 -40.20 -5.96 1.89
CA PHE A 59 -41.22 -4.99 2.30
C PHE A 59 -41.30 -3.87 1.26
N PHE A 60 -42.32 -3.92 0.41
CA PHE A 60 -42.56 -2.92 -0.62
C PHE A 60 -43.65 -1.92 -0.17
N ALA A 61 -43.26 -0.65 -0.06
CA ALA A 61 -44.06 0.48 0.41
C ALA A 61 -44.59 0.33 1.84
N GLY A 62 -44.87 1.43 2.53
CA GLY A 62 -45.42 1.42 3.90
C GLY A 62 -44.43 1.08 5.02
N ALA A 63 -44.82 1.33 6.26
CA ALA A 63 -44.00 1.25 7.47
C ALA A 63 -44.21 -0.03 8.28
N GLN A 64 -43.20 -0.43 9.07
CA GLN A 64 -43.26 -1.50 10.04
C GLN A 64 -42.98 -0.93 11.43
N ILE A 65 -43.98 -0.98 12.32
CA ILE A 65 -43.93 -0.40 13.65
C ILE A 65 -43.80 -1.50 14.69
N PHE A 66 -43.02 -1.19 15.72
CA PHE A 66 -42.26 -2.17 16.45
C PHE A 66 -41.94 -1.64 17.84
N SER A 67 -42.93 -1.61 18.73
CA SER A 67 -42.81 -0.99 20.07
C SER A 67 -42.66 -2.05 21.17
N ASN A 68 -41.67 -1.91 22.06
CA ASN A 68 -41.42 -2.85 23.18
C ASN A 68 -41.25 -4.31 22.75
N CYS A 69 -40.43 -4.56 21.75
CA CYS A 69 -40.32 -5.90 21.18
C CYS A 69 -38.85 -6.30 21.13
N ASN A 70 -38.38 -7.06 22.11
CA ASN A 70 -37.01 -7.48 22.27
C ASN A 70 -36.71 -8.75 21.46
N TYR A 71 -35.43 -9.09 21.29
CA TYR A 71 -35.00 -10.33 20.62
C TYR A 71 -35.60 -10.47 19.21
N ARG A 72 -35.39 -9.46 18.37
CA ARG A 72 -35.92 -9.44 17.01
C ARG A 72 -34.82 -9.57 15.97
N THR A 73 -35.07 -10.34 14.92
CA THR A 73 -34.15 -10.50 13.80
C THR A 73 -34.81 -10.11 12.47
N MET A 74 -34.13 -9.24 11.73
CA MET A 74 -34.33 -8.99 10.29
C MET A 74 -33.06 -9.46 9.58
N GLU A 75 -33.16 -10.47 8.73
CA GLU A 75 -32.00 -11.01 8.01
C GLU A 75 -32.32 -11.18 6.52
N ASP A 76 -31.42 -10.74 5.64
CA ASP A 76 -31.59 -10.85 4.18
C ASP A 76 -32.85 -10.14 3.65
N CYS A 77 -33.33 -9.11 4.35
CA CYS A 77 -34.57 -8.40 4.00
C CYS A 77 -34.31 -7.15 3.13
N ARG A 78 -35.29 -6.78 2.31
CA ARG A 78 -35.27 -5.54 1.52
C ARG A 78 -36.46 -4.66 1.89
N PHE A 79 -36.26 -3.35 1.97
CA PHE A 79 -37.26 -2.34 2.28
C PHE A 79 -37.19 -1.28 1.18
N SER A 80 -38.24 -1.15 0.36
CA SER A 80 -38.26 -0.21 -0.76
C SER A 80 -39.50 0.67 -0.74
N PHE A 81 -39.40 1.96 -1.06
CA PHE A 81 -40.54 2.89 -1.21
C PHE A 81 -41.40 3.09 0.06
N GLY A 82 -40.90 2.67 1.21
CA GLY A 82 -41.49 2.77 2.55
C GLY A 82 -40.43 3.23 3.54
N ALA A 83 -40.82 4.00 4.56
CA ALA A 83 -39.88 4.91 5.24
C ALA A 83 -39.85 4.84 6.76
N PHE A 84 -40.31 3.76 7.39
CA PHE A 84 -40.21 3.69 8.85
C PHE A 84 -40.14 2.26 9.36
N PHE A 85 -39.02 1.92 9.98
CA PHE A 85 -38.81 0.71 10.76
C PHE A 85 -38.36 1.13 12.17
N GLY A 86 -39.25 1.16 13.16
CA GLY A 86 -38.87 1.64 14.50
C GLY A 86 -40.06 1.94 15.42
N GLY A 87 -39.78 2.30 16.67
CA GLY A 87 -40.80 2.72 17.63
C GLY A 87 -41.30 4.14 17.35
N GLU A 88 -42.62 4.38 17.39
CA GLU A 88 -43.15 5.74 17.31
C GLU A 88 -42.78 6.55 18.55
N SER A 89 -42.19 7.73 18.34
CA SER A 89 -42.11 8.80 19.34
C SER A 89 -43.42 9.60 19.36
N SER A 90 -44.51 9.01 19.86
CA SER A 90 -45.68 9.80 20.25
C SER A 90 -46.56 9.10 21.29
N ILE A 91 -46.10 9.05 22.53
CA ILE A 91 -46.96 9.22 23.72
C ILE A 91 -46.19 10.07 24.74
N GLY A 92 -46.79 11.20 25.15
CA GLY A 92 -46.18 12.16 26.06
C GLY A 92 -46.11 11.71 27.52
N ALA A 93 -45.22 12.40 28.24
CA ALA A 93 -45.19 12.55 29.70
C ALA A 93 -45.03 11.28 30.55
N GLY A 94 -43.77 10.91 30.79
CA GLY A 94 -43.35 10.18 32.00
C GLY A 94 -43.52 8.66 31.93
N SER A 95 -42.41 7.95 32.13
CA SER A 95 -42.22 6.49 32.20
C SER A 95 -42.02 5.74 30.86
N SER A 96 -40.77 5.29 30.66
CA SER A 96 -40.23 4.31 29.68
C SER A 96 -40.69 4.41 28.23
N ASN A 97 -39.88 5.07 27.38
CA ASN A 97 -39.93 4.95 25.92
C ASN A 97 -39.81 3.48 25.48
N GLY A 98 -40.48 3.13 24.38
CA GLY A 98 -40.55 1.74 23.95
C GLY A 98 -39.34 1.25 23.19
N TYR A 99 -38.27 0.91 23.92
CA TYR A 99 -37.04 0.35 23.36
C TYR A 99 -37.18 -1.12 23.01
N SER A 100 -36.41 -1.54 22.03
CA SER A 100 -36.24 -2.94 21.66
C SER A 100 -34.77 -3.30 21.82
N ASP A 101 -34.46 -4.04 22.88
CA ASP A 101 -33.13 -4.56 23.14
C ASP A 101 -32.93 -5.88 22.37
N HIS A 102 -31.67 -6.28 22.17
CA HIS A 102 -31.28 -7.52 21.49
C HIS A 102 -31.85 -7.63 20.06
N MET A 103 -31.91 -6.51 19.33
CA MET A 103 -32.30 -6.53 17.93
C MET A 103 -31.12 -6.96 17.03
N THR A 104 -31.42 -7.61 15.93
CA THR A 104 -30.47 -7.90 14.85
C THR A 104 -31.07 -7.44 13.53
N ILE A 105 -30.39 -6.52 12.83
CA ILE A 105 -30.66 -6.18 11.43
C ILE A 105 -29.41 -6.56 10.65
N ARG A 106 -29.52 -7.56 9.78
CA ARG A 106 -28.37 -8.15 9.09
C ARG A 106 -28.61 -8.36 7.61
N ASN A 107 -27.64 -8.02 6.78
CA ASN A 107 -27.72 -8.23 5.33
C ASN A 107 -28.98 -7.62 4.70
N CYS A 108 -29.40 -6.46 5.21
CA CYS A 108 -30.64 -5.80 4.80
C CYS A 108 -30.36 -4.60 3.87
N ILE A 109 -31.31 -4.30 2.98
CA ILE A 109 -31.25 -3.14 2.08
C ILE A 109 -32.46 -2.23 2.33
N PHE A 110 -32.23 -0.95 2.54
CA PHE A 110 -33.25 0.11 2.65
C PHE A 110 -33.05 1.13 1.52
N GLU A 111 -34.08 1.34 0.70
CA GLU A 111 -33.93 2.19 -0.48
C GLU A 111 -35.21 2.90 -0.92
N TYR A 112 -35.04 4.04 -1.61
CA TYR A 112 -36.13 4.83 -2.17
C TYR A 112 -37.18 5.24 -1.14
N SER A 113 -36.78 5.41 0.13
CA SER A 113 -37.71 5.80 1.19
C SER A 113 -37.88 7.31 1.27
N ASN A 114 -39.02 7.74 1.83
CA ASN A 114 -39.42 9.14 1.88
C ASN A 114 -39.57 9.64 3.33
N GLY A 115 -38.68 10.54 3.77
CA GLY A 115 -38.90 11.48 4.88
C GLY A 115 -38.83 10.97 6.33
N ARG A 116 -38.34 9.76 6.61
CA ARG A 116 -38.13 9.25 7.98
C ARG A 116 -36.99 8.22 8.03
N SER A 117 -36.49 7.95 9.24
CA SER A 117 -35.37 7.02 9.48
C SER A 117 -35.67 5.60 8.99
N PRO A 118 -34.83 5.04 8.11
CA PRO A 118 -34.83 3.64 7.71
C PRO A 118 -34.89 2.65 8.87
N PHE A 119 -34.17 2.89 9.97
CA PHE A 119 -34.32 2.12 11.22
C PHE A 119 -34.15 3.01 12.46
N TRP A 120 -35.01 2.92 13.47
CA TRP A 120 -34.92 3.72 14.71
C TRP A 120 -35.22 2.87 15.96
N GLY A 121 -34.72 3.30 17.13
CA GLY A 121 -35.02 2.63 18.39
C GLY A 121 -34.13 1.43 18.69
N VAL A 122 -32.87 1.50 18.26
CA VAL A 122 -31.89 0.42 18.44
C VAL A 122 -31.40 0.44 19.89
N GLY A 123 -31.94 -0.46 20.72
CA GLY A 123 -31.64 -0.56 22.16
C GLY A 123 -30.38 -1.38 22.47
N HIS A 124 -30.23 -1.74 23.74
CA HIS A 124 -29.06 -2.43 24.29
C HIS A 124 -28.79 -3.76 23.58
N GLN A 125 -27.51 -4.09 23.41
CA GLN A 125 -27.04 -5.37 22.86
C GLN A 125 -27.60 -5.68 21.46
N SER A 126 -28.01 -4.64 20.73
CA SER A 126 -28.50 -4.78 19.36
C SER A 126 -27.34 -4.76 18.36
N THR A 127 -27.54 -5.38 17.20
CA THR A 127 -26.56 -5.45 16.11
C THR A 127 -27.20 -5.00 14.79
N VAL A 128 -26.61 -4.03 14.13
CA VAL A 128 -26.86 -3.64 12.74
C VAL A 128 -25.62 -3.99 11.95
N GLU A 129 -25.71 -4.99 11.08
CA GLU A 129 -24.55 -5.57 10.42
C GLU A 129 -24.77 -5.80 8.93
N ASN A 130 -23.85 -5.35 8.08
CA ASN A 130 -23.96 -5.51 6.63
C ASN A 130 -25.28 -4.94 6.10
N VAL A 131 -25.53 -3.65 6.33
CA VAL A 131 -26.79 -3.00 5.93
C VAL A 131 -26.51 -1.92 4.91
N LEU A 132 -27.30 -1.87 3.84
CA LEU A 132 -27.23 -0.82 2.82
C LEU A 132 -28.44 0.11 2.95
N VAL A 133 -28.18 1.40 3.01
CA VAL A 133 -29.18 2.46 3.00
C VAL A 133 -28.86 3.38 1.82
N ARG A 134 -29.74 3.50 0.82
CA ARG A 134 -29.48 4.34 -0.35
C ARG A 134 -30.71 5.03 -0.93
N TYR A 135 -30.54 6.20 -1.54
CA TYR A 135 -31.66 6.95 -2.14
C TYR A 135 -32.80 7.19 -1.14
N ASN A 136 -32.43 7.54 0.10
CA ASN A 136 -33.38 7.76 1.18
C ASN A 136 -33.50 9.22 1.53
N ASP A 137 -34.73 9.63 1.79
CA ASP A 137 -35.16 11.00 2.05
C ASP A 137 -34.84 11.94 0.89
N TRP A 138 -35.87 12.63 0.40
CA TRP A 138 -35.75 13.56 -0.72
C TRP A 138 -36.30 14.95 -0.35
N PHE A 139 -36.44 15.20 0.96
CA PHE A 139 -36.80 16.49 1.50
C PHE A 139 -35.57 17.11 2.17
N HIS A 140 -34.97 18.10 1.52
CA HIS A 140 -33.86 18.86 2.09
C HIS A 140 -34.29 19.59 3.37
N GLY A 141 -33.47 19.54 4.41
CA GLY A 141 -33.74 20.20 5.69
C GLY A 141 -34.57 19.36 6.67
N SER A 142 -34.67 18.04 6.48
CA SER A 142 -35.54 17.18 7.29
C SER A 142 -34.97 16.91 8.69
N ALA A 143 -33.65 16.97 8.85
CA ALA A 143 -32.92 16.59 10.06
C ALA A 143 -33.12 15.13 10.50
N ASN A 144 -33.55 14.27 9.58
CA ASN A 144 -33.73 12.85 9.86
C ASN A 144 -32.40 12.10 9.71
N TYR A 145 -32.00 11.37 10.75
CA TYR A 145 -30.88 10.43 10.71
C TYR A 145 -31.32 9.08 10.13
N VAL A 146 -30.40 8.33 9.52
CA VAL A 146 -30.74 7.00 9.00
C VAL A 146 -31.12 6.01 10.11
N GLY A 147 -30.55 6.20 11.29
CA GLY A 147 -30.89 5.46 12.48
C GLY A 147 -30.04 5.80 13.70
N GLY A 148 -30.40 5.20 14.83
CA GLY A 148 -29.84 5.56 16.13
C GLY A 148 -30.85 5.45 17.27
N ASP A 149 -30.39 5.72 18.50
CA ASP A 149 -31.19 6.08 19.68
C ASP A 149 -30.30 6.49 20.88
N HIS A 150 -30.90 6.86 22.02
CA HIS A 150 -30.25 7.23 23.28
C HIS A 150 -29.96 6.04 24.24
N ALA A 151 -30.35 4.82 23.89
CA ALA A 151 -30.33 3.67 24.81
C ALA A 151 -29.19 2.67 24.52
N GLY A 152 -28.25 2.54 25.47
CA GLY A 152 -27.38 1.36 25.60
C GLY A 152 -26.34 1.09 24.50
N PRO A 153 -25.40 0.16 24.76
CA PRO A 153 -24.39 -0.22 23.78
C PRO A 153 -25.01 -1.07 22.66
N ALA A 154 -24.88 -0.60 21.41
CA ALA A 154 -25.26 -1.32 20.19
C ALA A 154 -24.08 -1.40 19.22
N TYR A 155 -24.08 -2.38 18.33
CA TYR A 155 -23.01 -2.63 17.36
C TYR A 155 -23.48 -2.30 15.94
N TYR A 156 -22.81 -1.37 15.27
CA TYR A 156 -23.04 -1.01 13.87
C TYR A 156 -21.80 -1.39 13.06
N ARG A 157 -21.93 -2.36 12.15
CA ARG A 157 -20.80 -2.94 11.41
C ARG A 157 -21.12 -3.07 9.93
N TYR A 158 -20.22 -2.69 9.02
CA TYR A 158 -20.49 -2.83 7.58
C TYR A 158 -21.79 -2.13 7.16
N LEU A 159 -22.10 -1.00 7.79
CA LEU A 159 -23.24 -0.15 7.43
C LEU A 159 -22.79 0.78 6.31
N THR A 160 -23.48 0.75 5.17
CA THR A 160 -23.33 1.75 4.11
C THR A 160 -24.56 2.63 4.06
N VAL A 161 -24.36 3.93 4.11
CA VAL A 161 -25.34 4.94 3.74
C VAL A 161 -24.81 5.70 2.54
N GLU A 162 -25.56 5.73 1.44
CA GLU A 162 -25.12 6.41 0.22
C GLU A 162 -26.25 7.19 -0.46
N ASN A 163 -25.91 8.26 -1.18
CA ASN A 163 -26.80 8.99 -2.09
C ASN A 163 -28.16 9.31 -1.47
N SER A 164 -28.15 9.95 -0.29
CA SER A 164 -29.35 10.15 0.54
C SER A 164 -29.39 11.58 1.09
N THR A 165 -30.59 12.14 1.30
CA THR A 165 -30.72 13.46 1.94
C THR A 165 -30.77 13.35 3.46
N ASN A 166 -30.90 12.14 4.03
CA ASN A 166 -30.79 11.97 5.49
C ASN A 166 -29.40 12.35 6.03
N ALA A 167 -29.35 12.82 7.28
CA ALA A 167 -28.14 12.76 8.06
C ALA A 167 -27.75 11.28 8.33
N GLY A 168 -26.53 11.03 8.78
CA GLY A 168 -26.04 9.66 8.94
C GLY A 168 -26.58 8.97 10.19
N LEU A 169 -25.71 8.50 11.09
CA LEU A 169 -26.08 7.70 12.25
C LEU A 169 -26.03 8.49 13.56
N TRP A 170 -26.98 8.24 14.47
CA TRP A 170 -26.98 8.76 15.85
C TRP A 170 -26.86 7.63 16.90
N PRO A 171 -25.67 7.02 17.05
CA PRO A 171 -25.49 5.88 17.96
C PRO A 171 -25.68 6.23 19.44
N GLY A 172 -26.10 5.23 20.23
CA GLY A 172 -26.32 5.32 21.67
C GLY A 172 -25.04 5.30 22.52
N ARG A 173 -25.20 5.43 23.85
CA ARG A 173 -24.10 5.37 24.84
C ARG A 173 -23.41 4.01 24.81
N GLY A 174 -22.07 3.97 24.78
CA GLY A 174 -21.32 2.72 24.69
C GLY A 174 -21.38 2.00 23.34
N ALA A 175 -22.03 2.58 22.32
CA ALA A 175 -22.18 1.92 21.02
C ALA A 175 -20.87 1.90 20.22
N LEU A 176 -20.63 0.79 19.50
CA LEU A 176 -19.53 0.63 18.55
C LEU A 176 -20.02 0.87 17.13
N VAL A 177 -19.38 1.77 16.40
CA VAL A 177 -19.53 1.92 14.95
C VAL A 177 -18.21 1.51 14.31
N GLU A 178 -18.21 0.45 13.49
CA GLU A 178 -17.01 0.00 12.79
C GLU A 178 -17.25 -0.41 11.34
N TYR A 179 -16.23 -0.32 10.50
CA TYR A 179 -16.25 -0.73 9.09
C TYR A 179 -17.42 -0.17 8.28
N SER A 180 -17.82 1.07 8.58
CA SER A 180 -19.04 1.68 8.02
C SER A 180 -18.69 2.81 7.05
N ARG A 181 -19.51 3.00 6.02
CA ARG A 181 -19.33 4.01 4.97
C ARG A 181 -20.56 4.92 4.91
N PHE A 182 -20.35 6.22 5.02
CA PHE A 182 -21.35 7.27 4.85
C PHE A 182 -20.89 8.16 3.71
N GLU A 183 -21.57 8.11 2.58
CA GLU A 183 -21.12 8.71 1.34
C GLU A 183 -22.25 9.51 0.69
N ASN A 184 -21.97 10.70 0.15
CA ASN A 184 -22.94 11.48 -0.63
C ASN A 184 -24.24 11.74 0.17
N LEU A 185 -24.09 12.41 1.32
CA LEU A 185 -25.22 12.82 2.17
C LEU A 185 -25.51 14.31 2.04
N TYR A 186 -26.72 14.65 1.62
CA TYR A 186 -27.03 16.00 1.11
C TYR A 186 -27.93 16.86 2.02
N ASP A 187 -28.17 16.46 3.27
CA ASP A 187 -28.95 17.33 4.18
C ASP A 187 -28.21 18.65 4.47
N GLY A 188 -28.97 19.72 4.69
CA GLY A 188 -28.47 21.05 5.01
C GLY A 188 -28.68 21.50 6.46
N VAL A 189 -28.90 20.56 7.38
CA VAL A 189 -29.23 20.84 8.79
C VAL A 189 -28.00 20.90 9.70
N ASP A 190 -28.19 21.33 10.95
CA ASP A 190 -27.18 21.20 12.00
C ASP A 190 -27.04 19.73 12.49
N GLY A 191 -26.50 18.87 11.62
CA GLY A 191 -26.33 17.43 11.86
C GLY A 191 -24.95 16.89 11.47
N SER A 192 -24.80 15.57 11.49
CA SER A 192 -23.56 14.92 11.05
C SER A 192 -23.73 13.52 10.43
N GLY A 193 -22.70 13.05 9.73
CA GLY A 193 -22.59 11.66 9.29
C GLY A 193 -22.57 10.69 10.47
N ILE A 194 -21.86 11.01 11.55
CA ILE A 194 -21.96 10.32 12.83
C ILE A 194 -22.18 11.35 13.95
N GLN A 195 -23.31 11.25 14.65
CA GLN A 195 -23.73 12.18 15.70
C GLN A 195 -23.73 11.52 17.06
N ARG A 196 -23.04 12.13 18.03
CA ARG A 196 -23.17 11.79 19.45
C ARG A 196 -23.48 13.05 20.25
N ASN A 197 -24.44 12.95 21.17
CA ASN A 197 -24.64 13.93 22.23
C ASN A 197 -23.78 13.59 23.47
N GLY A 198 -23.74 14.48 24.46
CA GLY A 198 -22.87 14.33 25.64
C GLY A 198 -23.08 13.02 26.41
N ALA A 199 -24.28 12.43 26.39
CA ALA A 199 -24.56 11.13 27.00
C ALA A 199 -24.09 9.96 26.13
N THR A 200 -24.23 10.07 24.80
CA THR A 200 -23.90 8.99 23.86
C THR A 200 -22.42 8.90 23.47
N VAL A 201 -21.62 9.92 23.82
CA VAL A 201 -20.15 9.90 23.65
C VAL A 201 -19.50 8.93 24.62
N GLU A 202 -20.01 8.86 25.85
CA GLU A 202 -19.47 8.06 26.94
C GLU A 202 -19.36 6.57 26.55
N TYR A 203 -18.13 6.05 26.58
CA TYR A 203 -17.74 4.70 26.16
C TYR A 203 -18.02 4.36 24.69
N GLY A 204 -18.37 5.36 23.87
CA GLY A 204 -18.67 5.18 22.46
C GLY A 204 -17.39 5.07 21.65
N THR A 205 -17.29 4.04 20.81
CA THR A 205 -16.17 3.88 19.86
C THR A 205 -16.67 4.05 18.44
N THR A 206 -15.95 4.83 17.65
CA THR A 206 -16.09 4.86 16.19
C THR A 206 -14.75 4.50 15.59
N ARG A 207 -14.71 3.46 14.76
CA ARG A 207 -13.45 3.00 14.16
C ARG A 207 -13.56 2.51 12.75
N TYR A 208 -12.45 2.50 12.00
CA TYR A 208 -12.39 1.94 10.64
C TYR A 208 -13.61 2.38 9.83
N SER A 209 -13.88 3.69 9.71
CA SER A 209 -15.14 4.18 9.13
C SER A 209 -14.89 5.39 8.22
N TRP A 210 -15.66 5.47 7.14
CA TRP A 210 -15.48 6.45 6.08
C TRP A 210 -16.68 7.36 5.98
N ILE A 211 -16.44 8.67 6.03
CA ILE A 211 -17.44 9.72 5.97
C ILE A 211 -17.01 10.68 4.85
N ILE A 212 -17.65 10.56 3.69
CA ILE A 212 -17.18 11.15 2.44
C ILE A 212 -18.31 11.97 1.80
N ASN A 213 -18.01 13.18 1.37
CA ASN A 213 -18.89 14.07 0.62
C ASN A 213 -20.27 14.32 1.29
N MET A 214 -20.30 15.28 2.21
CA MET A 214 -21.53 15.75 2.85
C MET A 214 -21.50 17.25 3.13
N PRO A 215 -21.56 18.08 2.09
CA PRO A 215 -21.21 19.50 2.16
C PRO A 215 -22.09 20.33 3.11
N GLY A 216 -23.31 19.87 3.41
CA GLY A 216 -24.24 20.50 4.35
C GLY A 216 -24.11 20.03 5.81
N LEU A 217 -23.39 18.94 6.08
CA LEU A 217 -23.31 18.27 7.37
C LEU A 217 -21.90 18.35 7.98
N ASN A 218 -21.77 18.06 9.27
CA ASN A 218 -20.46 17.76 9.85
C ASN A 218 -20.13 16.27 9.56
N GLY A 219 -18.88 15.88 9.38
CA GLY A 219 -18.52 14.48 9.20
C GLY A 219 -18.84 13.68 10.47
N MET A 220 -18.13 13.98 11.55
CA MET A 220 -18.38 13.41 12.88
C MET A 220 -18.52 14.50 13.95
N ARG A 221 -19.46 14.33 14.88
CA ARG A 221 -19.76 15.39 15.86
C ARG A 221 -20.14 14.88 17.24
N PHE A 222 -19.46 15.39 18.25
CA PHE A 222 -19.86 15.34 19.67
C PHE A 222 -20.46 16.69 20.04
N ASN A 223 -21.76 16.73 20.35
CA ASN A 223 -22.45 18.00 20.60
C ASN A 223 -23.55 17.90 21.65
N SER A 224 -23.50 18.80 22.63
CA SER A 224 -24.52 19.00 23.65
C SER A 224 -24.34 20.41 24.25
N ALA A 225 -25.14 20.76 25.25
CA ALA A 225 -24.88 21.92 26.10
C ALA A 225 -23.57 21.72 26.87
N CYS A 226 -23.44 20.58 27.56
CA CYS A 226 -22.20 20.05 28.12
C CYS A 226 -21.76 18.83 27.30
N GLY A 227 -20.58 18.92 26.71
CA GLY A 227 -19.91 17.89 25.91
C GLY A 227 -19.73 16.59 26.68
N GLY A 228 -19.50 15.52 25.93
CA GLY A 228 -19.33 14.19 26.53
C GLY A 228 -17.89 13.96 26.98
N THR A 229 -17.64 12.78 27.52
CA THR A 229 -16.29 12.33 27.92
C THR A 229 -16.06 10.92 27.43
N GLU A 230 -14.80 10.47 27.37
CA GLU A 230 -14.46 9.03 27.19
C GLU A 230 -14.98 8.43 25.87
N GLY A 231 -14.76 9.14 24.77
CA GLY A 231 -15.12 8.68 23.43
C GLY A 231 -13.86 8.31 22.64
N ASP A 232 -13.89 7.18 21.95
CA ASP A 232 -12.80 6.73 21.08
C ASP A 232 -13.15 6.98 19.61
N VAL A 233 -12.23 7.59 18.87
CA VAL A 233 -12.37 7.84 17.44
C VAL A 233 -11.09 7.44 16.74
N HIS A 234 -11.16 6.43 15.87
CA HIS A 234 -9.93 5.95 15.27
C HIS A 234 -9.97 5.24 13.96
N HIS A 235 -8.96 5.47 13.11
CA HIS A 235 -9.04 4.99 11.74
C HIS A 235 -10.33 5.47 11.07
N VAL A 236 -10.64 6.76 11.26
CA VAL A 236 -11.86 7.40 10.75
C VAL A 236 -11.49 8.49 9.76
N VAL A 237 -12.22 8.50 8.66
CA VAL A 237 -12.06 9.45 7.55
C VAL A 237 -13.26 10.36 7.55
N ALA A 238 -13.03 11.67 7.55
CA ALA A 238 -14.10 12.66 7.43
C ALA A 238 -13.68 13.79 6.47
N ILE A 239 -14.13 13.68 5.23
CA ILE A 239 -13.71 14.52 4.11
C ILE A 239 -14.92 15.03 3.32
N GLY A 240 -14.81 16.22 2.73
CA GLY A 240 -15.90 16.79 1.94
C GLY A 240 -17.12 17.21 2.75
N ALA A 241 -16.96 17.46 4.05
CA ALA A 241 -18.04 17.88 4.92
C ALA A 241 -18.04 19.40 5.13
N SER A 242 -19.15 19.94 5.66
CA SER A 242 -19.18 21.32 6.16
C SER A 242 -18.10 21.57 7.23
N ARG A 243 -17.86 20.56 8.06
CA ARG A 243 -16.75 20.43 9.02
C ARG A 243 -16.40 18.94 9.13
N GLY A 244 -15.13 18.57 9.13
CA GLY A 244 -14.70 17.16 9.24
C GLY A 244 -15.10 16.55 10.58
N MET A 245 -14.42 16.92 11.66
CA MET A 245 -14.69 16.42 13.02
C MET A 245 -14.85 17.56 14.03
N LYS A 246 -15.95 17.53 14.81
CA LYS A 246 -16.19 18.43 15.95
C LYS A 246 -16.39 17.62 17.22
N LEU A 247 -15.29 17.34 17.91
CA LEU A 247 -15.21 16.48 19.10
C LEU A 247 -15.15 17.36 20.37
N LYS A 248 -16.32 17.78 20.86
CA LYS A 248 -16.45 18.60 22.07
C LYS A 248 -16.57 17.74 23.31
N GLY A 249 -15.93 18.17 24.38
CA GLY A 249 -15.88 17.40 25.61
C GLY A 249 -14.48 17.41 26.19
N ASP A 250 -14.13 16.32 26.87
CA ASP A 250 -12.75 16.05 27.29
C ASP A 250 -12.53 14.54 27.47
N TYR A 251 -11.30 14.10 27.73
CA TYR A 251 -10.93 12.68 27.85
C TYR A 251 -11.31 11.84 26.63
N HIS A 252 -11.11 12.36 25.42
CA HIS A 252 -11.29 11.60 24.19
C HIS A 252 -9.97 10.98 23.73
N GLU A 253 -10.04 9.78 23.14
CA GLU A 253 -8.91 9.13 22.48
C GLU A 253 -9.11 9.20 20.96
N VAL A 254 -8.33 10.03 20.28
CA VAL A 254 -8.41 10.25 18.84
C VAL A 254 -7.12 9.81 18.18
N TYR A 255 -7.16 8.90 17.21
CA TYR A 255 -5.92 8.45 16.57
C TYR A 255 -6.13 7.90 15.16
N HIS A 256 -5.15 8.05 14.26
CA HIS A 256 -5.28 7.62 12.86
C HIS A 256 -6.53 8.22 12.20
N VAL A 257 -6.82 9.51 12.40
CA VAL A 257 -7.94 10.17 11.70
C VAL A 257 -7.42 11.00 10.53
N THR A 258 -8.22 11.07 9.46
CA THR A 258 -7.86 11.81 8.25
C THR A 258 -9.00 12.72 7.83
N THR A 259 -8.72 14.01 7.75
CA THR A 259 -9.71 15.04 7.44
C THR A 259 -9.10 16.13 6.54
N TYR A 260 -9.76 16.37 5.41
CA TYR A 260 -9.38 17.37 4.40
C TYR A 260 -10.56 17.68 3.49
N ASP A 261 -10.44 18.72 2.65
CA ASP A 261 -11.49 19.27 1.79
C ASP A 261 -12.79 19.57 2.57
N ASN A 262 -12.67 19.97 3.84
CA ASN A 262 -13.82 20.37 4.64
C ASN A 262 -14.01 21.89 4.60
N ARG A 263 -15.24 22.35 4.36
CA ARG A 263 -15.54 23.76 4.07
C ARG A 263 -15.14 24.76 5.17
N ARG A 264 -15.12 24.36 6.45
CA ARG A 264 -14.89 25.28 7.57
C ARG A 264 -13.84 24.85 8.58
N ASN A 265 -13.72 23.54 8.86
CA ASN A 265 -12.76 23.03 9.84
C ASN A 265 -12.54 21.52 9.59
N ASP A 266 -11.30 21.04 9.69
CA ASP A 266 -10.96 19.64 9.52
C ASP A 266 -11.10 18.89 10.84
N ILE A 267 -10.38 19.32 11.88
CA ILE A 267 -10.43 18.69 13.22
C ILE A 267 -10.64 19.75 14.28
N SER A 268 -11.58 19.48 15.19
CA SER A 268 -11.79 20.29 16.38
C SER A 268 -11.90 19.45 17.64
N LEU A 269 -10.89 19.61 18.49
CA LEU A 269 -10.75 19.24 19.90
C LEU A 269 -10.55 20.53 20.72
N GLY A 270 -11.43 21.51 20.52
CA GLY A 270 -11.30 22.84 21.14
C GLY A 270 -11.72 22.88 22.61
N TRP A 271 -11.44 24.02 23.24
CA TRP A 271 -11.66 24.28 24.68
C TRP A 271 -13.13 24.26 25.13
N GLY A 272 -14.06 24.67 24.28
CA GLY A 272 -15.43 24.97 24.68
C GLY A 272 -16.32 23.75 24.98
N LYS A 273 -17.35 24.00 25.80
CA LYS A 273 -18.46 23.08 26.13
C LYS A 273 -18.14 21.89 27.04
N TYR A 274 -16.98 21.79 27.67
CA TYR A 274 -16.81 20.86 28.78
C TYR A 274 -17.38 21.46 30.08
N CYS A 275 -17.96 20.66 30.98
CA CYS A 275 -18.61 21.14 32.22
C CYS A 275 -18.24 20.28 33.44
N GLY A 276 -17.02 19.72 33.42
CA GLY A 276 -16.57 18.76 34.43
C GLY A 276 -17.16 17.35 34.25
N PRO A 277 -16.67 16.36 35.03
CA PRO A 277 -17.07 14.96 34.92
C PRO A 277 -18.55 14.71 35.16
N ASP A 278 -19.16 15.47 36.08
CA ASP A 278 -20.58 15.37 36.42
C ASP A 278 -21.51 15.95 35.32
N ARG A 279 -20.93 16.59 34.28
CA ARG A 279 -21.64 17.28 33.18
C ARG A 279 -22.71 18.26 33.68
N ALA A 280 -22.49 18.84 34.86
CA ALA A 280 -23.42 19.70 35.57
C ALA A 280 -22.63 20.85 36.21
N GLY A 281 -22.54 21.99 35.52
CA GLY A 281 -21.74 23.10 36.02
C GLY A 281 -21.51 24.22 35.01
N ALA A 282 -20.65 25.16 35.40
CA ALA A 282 -20.10 26.14 34.49
C ALA A 282 -19.15 25.47 33.49
N THR A 283 -18.87 26.15 32.38
CA THR A 283 -17.91 25.66 31.40
C THR A 283 -16.51 25.59 32.00
N GLU A 284 -15.87 24.44 31.83
CA GLU A 284 -14.49 24.14 32.21
C GLU A 284 -13.63 23.97 30.94
N PRO A 285 -12.29 24.01 31.05
CA PRO A 285 -11.38 23.73 29.93
C PRO A 285 -11.63 22.33 29.34
N GLY A 286 -12.13 22.28 28.10
CA GLY A 286 -12.35 21.04 27.37
C GLY A 286 -11.13 20.59 26.57
N ASN A 287 -11.08 19.28 26.31
CA ASN A 287 -10.05 18.60 25.53
C ASN A 287 -8.61 18.73 26.04
N VAL A 288 -8.38 19.31 27.23
CA VAL A 288 -7.04 19.43 27.84
C VAL A 288 -6.50 18.09 28.36
N ASN A 289 -7.37 17.09 28.53
CA ASN A 289 -7.02 15.72 28.88
C ASN A 289 -7.26 14.73 27.73
N SER A 290 -7.67 15.22 26.57
CA SER A 290 -7.89 14.38 25.38
C SER A 290 -6.58 14.16 24.63
N ARG A 291 -6.47 13.01 23.95
CA ARG A 291 -5.32 12.66 23.11
C ARG A 291 -5.68 12.74 21.64
N ILE A 292 -4.74 13.22 20.82
CA ILE A 292 -4.80 13.14 19.36
C ILE A 292 -3.44 12.71 18.81
N LEU A 293 -3.39 11.56 18.14
CA LEU A 293 -2.15 10.99 17.63
C LEU A 293 -2.30 10.55 16.17
N ASN A 294 -1.19 10.49 15.43
CA ASN A 294 -1.11 9.85 14.10
C ASN A 294 -2.21 10.34 13.14
N SER A 295 -2.44 11.64 13.04
CA SER A 295 -3.62 12.20 12.36
C SER A 295 -3.27 13.21 11.28
N ILE A 296 -4.11 13.28 10.24
CA ILE A 296 -3.96 14.19 9.09
C ILE A 296 -5.06 15.24 9.14
N ALA A 297 -4.66 16.51 9.17
CA ALA A 297 -5.53 17.67 8.98
C ALA A 297 -4.96 18.57 7.87
N GLU A 298 -5.78 19.07 6.96
CA GLU A 298 -5.32 19.91 5.85
C GLU A 298 -5.09 21.37 6.28
N SER A 299 -6.16 22.08 6.59
CA SER A 299 -6.19 23.55 6.65
C SER A 299 -6.59 24.12 8.01
N SER A 300 -7.31 23.34 8.83
CA SER A 300 -7.81 23.80 10.12
C SER A 300 -7.76 22.74 11.22
N LEU A 301 -6.97 23.02 12.25
CA LEU A 301 -6.88 22.26 13.50
C LEU A 301 -7.18 23.19 14.70
N ASP A 302 -8.30 22.95 15.38
CA ASP A 302 -8.70 23.58 16.64
C ASP A 302 -8.44 22.57 17.76
N CYS A 303 -7.38 22.73 18.56
CA CYS A 303 -6.90 21.68 19.45
C CYS A 303 -6.36 22.22 20.78
N SER A 304 -6.98 21.81 21.89
CA SER A 304 -6.53 22.07 23.27
C SER A 304 -5.73 20.92 23.88
N SER A 305 -5.54 19.82 23.15
CA SER A 305 -4.81 18.64 23.62
C SER A 305 -3.31 18.95 23.83
N PRO A 306 -2.66 18.32 24.83
CA PRO A 306 -1.20 18.37 24.98
C PRO A 306 -0.43 17.88 23.76
N ASP A 307 -1.05 17.06 22.88
CA ASP A 307 -0.45 16.57 21.64
C ASP A 307 -0.33 17.64 20.54
N CYS A 308 -1.05 18.76 20.70
CA CYS A 308 -0.98 19.88 19.76
C CYS A 308 -0.12 21.02 20.29
N LYS A 309 -0.09 21.23 21.61
CA LYS A 309 0.67 22.30 22.29
C LYS A 309 0.63 22.13 23.81
N PRO A 310 1.55 22.76 24.58
CA PRO A 310 1.51 22.75 26.04
C PRO A 310 0.20 23.31 26.61
N THR A 311 -0.31 22.69 27.70
CA THR A 311 -1.62 23.01 28.29
C THR A 311 -1.60 24.12 29.35
N GLU A 312 -0.43 24.47 29.90
CA GLU A 312 -0.31 25.48 30.95
C GLU A 312 -0.59 26.90 30.42
N GLY A 313 -1.54 27.60 31.05
CA GLY A 313 -1.87 29.00 30.72
C GLY A 313 -2.74 29.19 29.46
N LEU A 314 -3.19 28.12 28.82
CA LEU A 314 -4.09 28.18 27.67
C LEU A 314 -5.43 28.85 28.01
N THR A 315 -5.96 29.61 27.06
CA THR A 315 -7.31 30.16 27.06
C THR A 315 -8.09 29.66 25.83
N GLU A 316 -9.41 29.90 25.81
CA GLU A 316 -10.26 29.52 24.68
C GLU A 316 -9.78 30.12 23.35
N ALA A 317 -9.27 31.35 23.37
CA ALA A 317 -8.75 32.04 22.19
C ALA A 317 -7.50 31.36 21.60
N ASP A 318 -6.76 30.62 22.42
CA ASP A 318 -5.52 30.00 21.99
C ASP A 318 -5.75 28.68 21.25
N SER A 319 -6.94 28.07 21.34
CA SER A 319 -7.24 26.72 20.83
C SER A 319 -7.05 26.54 19.31
N LEU A 320 -7.19 27.60 18.53
CA LEU A 320 -6.94 27.56 17.10
C LEU A 320 -5.43 27.58 16.80
N ILE A 321 -4.98 26.65 15.95
CA ILE A 321 -3.57 26.53 15.58
C ILE A 321 -3.26 27.37 14.33
N GLU A 322 -2.47 28.44 14.51
CA GLU A 322 -2.14 29.41 13.45
C GLU A 322 -0.64 29.62 13.16
N ASP A 323 0.30 29.20 14.04
CA ASP A 323 1.74 29.51 13.95
C ASP A 323 2.67 28.28 14.07
N ILE A 324 3.72 28.26 13.25
CA ILE A 324 4.70 27.18 13.01
C ILE A 324 5.57 26.82 14.22
N SER A 325 5.51 27.59 15.33
CA SER A 325 6.37 27.40 16.51
C SER A 325 6.24 26.03 17.19
N ASN A 326 5.17 25.28 16.89
CA ASN A 326 4.82 24.02 17.55
C ASN A 326 5.10 22.78 16.70
N TYR A 327 5.77 22.92 15.56
CA TYR A 327 6.06 21.83 14.62
C TYR A 327 6.65 20.58 15.30
N GLU A 328 7.61 20.73 16.21
CA GLU A 328 8.22 19.60 16.92
C GLU A 328 7.21 18.79 17.75
N THR A 329 6.20 19.47 18.32
CA THR A 329 5.15 18.80 19.10
C THR A 329 4.24 17.98 18.20
N PHE A 330 3.80 18.55 17.07
CA PHE A 330 2.99 17.83 16.08
C PHE A 330 3.75 16.65 15.49
N ALA A 331 5.01 16.87 15.11
CA ALA A 331 5.87 15.81 14.62
C ALA A 331 5.93 14.68 15.63
N ALA A 332 6.24 14.95 16.91
CA ALA A 332 6.31 13.93 17.96
C ALA A 332 4.99 13.17 18.23
N SER A 333 3.85 13.82 18.06
CA SER A 333 2.51 13.21 18.23
C SER A 333 1.96 12.57 16.95
N GLY A 334 2.72 12.53 15.87
CA GLY A 334 2.26 11.88 14.65
C GLY A 334 1.28 12.75 13.83
N ILE A 335 1.24 14.07 14.02
CA ILE A 335 0.23 14.93 13.40
C ILE A 335 0.78 15.61 12.15
N TRP A 336 0.22 15.25 10.99
CA TRP A 336 0.45 15.98 9.75
C TRP A 336 -0.59 17.10 9.63
N TYR A 337 -0.13 18.36 9.61
CA TYR A 337 -1.00 19.53 9.46
C TYR A 337 -0.51 20.44 8.32
N GLY A 338 -1.24 20.44 7.21
CA GLY A 338 -0.83 21.09 5.96
C GLY A 338 -0.45 22.56 6.13
N ARG A 339 -1.20 23.34 6.92
CA ARG A 339 -0.91 24.77 7.15
C ARG A 339 0.51 25.07 7.67
N PHE A 340 1.18 24.14 8.35
CA PHE A 340 2.55 24.34 8.83
C PHE A 340 3.65 24.05 7.83
N LEU A 341 3.34 23.26 6.82
CA LEU A 341 4.27 22.99 5.72
C LEU A 341 4.27 24.14 4.70
N ARG A 342 3.56 25.24 4.99
CA ARG A 342 3.50 26.46 4.19
C ARG A 342 4.77 27.30 4.34
N ARG A 343 5.34 27.77 3.23
CA ARG A 343 6.42 28.78 3.24
C ARG A 343 5.84 30.18 3.09
N CYS A 344 6.22 31.07 4.00
CA CYS A 344 5.85 32.49 3.99
C CYS A 344 7.07 33.35 3.68
N VAL A 345 6.93 34.30 2.75
CA VAL A 345 7.94 35.33 2.45
C VAL A 345 7.27 36.71 2.55
N ASP A 346 7.85 37.61 3.35
CA ASP A 346 7.41 39.02 3.47
C ASP A 346 5.90 39.23 3.72
N ASN A 347 5.32 38.45 4.65
CA ASN A 347 3.88 38.43 5.00
C ASN A 347 2.93 37.97 3.88
N TRP A 348 3.47 37.51 2.75
CA TRP A 348 2.76 36.72 1.76
C TRP A 348 3.09 35.26 1.96
N CYS A 349 2.06 34.47 2.09
CA CYS A 349 2.19 33.03 2.16
C CYS A 349 1.32 32.52 1.00
N SER A 350 1.87 31.78 0.05
CA SER A 350 1.02 31.09 -0.95
C SER A 350 0.69 29.67 -0.47
N TYR A 351 -0.11 28.98 -1.28
CA TYR A 351 -0.64 27.61 -1.22
C TYR A 351 -0.40 26.73 0.03
N PHE A 352 -1.47 26.06 0.46
CA PHE A 352 -1.42 25.02 1.48
C PHE A 352 -1.04 23.69 0.82
N PRO A 353 -0.10 22.89 1.37
CA PRO A 353 0.04 21.50 0.95
C PRO A 353 -1.24 20.77 1.29
N ALA A 354 -1.75 20.07 0.30
CA ALA A 354 -3.01 19.35 0.34
C ALA A 354 -2.73 17.85 0.53
N PRO A 355 -3.39 17.11 1.44
CA PRO A 355 -3.26 15.66 1.53
C PRO A 355 -3.45 14.93 0.19
N GLN A 356 -4.13 15.55 -0.77
CA GLN A 356 -4.43 15.03 -2.08
C GLN A 356 -3.18 14.78 -2.94
N ILE A 357 -2.09 15.52 -2.72
CA ILE A 357 -0.80 15.20 -3.36
C ILE A 357 -0.05 14.11 -2.60
N GLU A 358 -0.43 13.79 -1.38
CA GLU A 358 0.29 12.85 -0.54
C GLU A 358 -0.24 11.42 -0.64
N LEU A 359 -1.44 11.23 -1.22
CA LEU A 359 -2.15 9.97 -1.29
C LEU A 359 -2.20 9.42 -2.73
N ALA A 360 -2.45 8.12 -2.89
CA ALA A 360 -2.34 7.38 -4.15
C ALA A 360 -3.48 7.68 -5.13
N ASN A 361 -4.73 7.73 -4.63
CA ASN A 361 -5.91 8.16 -5.39
C ASN A 361 -6.96 8.73 -4.41
N PRO A 362 -6.71 9.91 -3.83
CA PRO A 362 -7.57 10.50 -2.81
C PRO A 362 -8.92 10.95 -3.38
N TRP A 363 -9.85 11.28 -2.49
CA TRP A 363 -11.06 11.97 -2.89
C TRP A 363 -10.73 13.43 -3.23
N TYR A 364 -11.44 13.99 -4.20
CA TYR A 364 -11.33 15.40 -4.57
C TYR A 364 -12.69 16.06 -4.46
N GLY A 365 -12.80 17.13 -3.67
CA GLY A 365 -14.08 17.82 -3.48
C GLY A 365 -14.69 18.36 -4.76
N TRP A 366 -13.89 19.07 -5.54
CA TRP A 366 -14.31 19.61 -6.84
C TRP A 366 -14.68 18.55 -7.85
N HIS A 367 -14.11 17.35 -7.75
CA HIS A 367 -14.43 16.26 -8.65
C HIS A 367 -15.86 15.71 -8.45
N ALA A 368 -16.54 16.12 -7.36
CA ALA A 368 -17.97 15.86 -7.14
C ALA A 368 -18.90 16.95 -7.73
N GLU A 369 -18.35 18.05 -8.25
CA GLU A 369 -19.12 19.15 -8.84
C GLU A 369 -19.48 18.90 -10.31
N SER A 370 -20.48 19.61 -10.80
CA SER A 370 -20.92 19.50 -12.19
C SER A 370 -19.87 20.06 -13.17
N GLU A 371 -19.81 19.53 -14.40
CA GLU A 371 -18.95 20.08 -15.46
C GLU A 371 -19.16 21.59 -15.68
N GLU A 372 -20.40 22.07 -15.57
CA GLU A 372 -20.73 23.50 -15.68
C GLU A 372 -20.05 24.30 -14.56
N THR A 373 -20.14 23.85 -13.31
CA THR A 373 -19.47 24.47 -12.16
C THR A 373 -17.94 24.49 -12.35
N LEU A 374 -17.36 23.39 -12.84
CA LEU A 374 -15.93 23.28 -13.06
C LEU A 374 -15.43 24.24 -14.15
N LEU A 375 -16.17 24.33 -15.26
CA LEU A 375 -15.87 25.27 -16.35
C LEU A 375 -15.98 26.73 -15.90
N GLU A 376 -16.95 27.06 -15.05
CA GLU A 376 -17.10 28.41 -14.50
C GLU A 376 -15.97 28.79 -13.55
N GLU A 377 -15.52 27.86 -12.69
CA GLU A 377 -14.48 28.12 -11.70
C GLU A 377 -13.06 28.10 -12.30
N PHE A 378 -12.75 27.11 -13.13
CA PHE A 378 -11.39 26.87 -13.63
C PHE A 378 -11.18 27.25 -15.11
N GLY A 379 -12.25 27.53 -15.86
CA GLY A 379 -12.19 27.80 -17.31
C GLY A 379 -12.04 26.56 -18.19
N GLU A 380 -11.73 25.41 -17.60
CA GLU A 380 -11.70 24.08 -18.22
C GLU A 380 -12.13 23.01 -17.21
N VAL A 381 -12.44 21.79 -17.65
CA VAL A 381 -12.75 20.66 -16.76
C VAL A 381 -11.42 20.00 -16.37
N PRO A 382 -11.02 19.98 -15.08
CA PRO A 382 -9.69 19.48 -14.70
C PRO A 382 -9.49 17.96 -14.86
N TRP A 383 -10.56 17.18 -14.95
CA TRP A 383 -10.52 15.70 -14.97
C TRP A 383 -11.29 15.13 -16.17
N ASP A 384 -10.72 14.13 -16.83
CA ASP A 384 -11.34 13.44 -17.98
C ASP A 384 -12.43 12.43 -17.56
N ASP A 385 -12.40 11.93 -16.32
CA ASP A 385 -13.37 10.97 -15.76
C ASP A 385 -13.77 11.34 -14.33
N GLN A 386 -15.03 11.74 -14.15
CA GLN A 386 -15.58 12.16 -12.85
C GLN A 386 -15.79 11.04 -11.82
N ARG A 387 -15.55 9.77 -12.18
CA ARG A 387 -15.70 8.65 -11.25
C ARG A 387 -14.61 8.69 -10.19
N GLN A 388 -15.00 8.80 -8.93
CA GLN A 388 -14.06 8.74 -7.83
C GLN A 388 -13.77 7.29 -7.44
N SER A 389 -12.49 6.96 -7.37
CA SER A 389 -11.97 5.82 -6.62
C SER A 389 -11.23 6.38 -5.42
N TYR A 390 -11.05 5.54 -4.39
CA TYR A 390 -10.42 5.96 -3.17
C TYR A 390 -9.29 5.02 -2.83
N ASP A 391 -8.09 5.54 -2.95
CA ASP A 391 -6.86 4.95 -2.46
C ASP A 391 -6.17 5.99 -1.58
N PHE A 392 -6.54 5.97 -0.30
CA PHE A 392 -5.97 6.85 0.71
C PHE A 392 -4.66 6.31 1.28
N ARG A 393 -4.00 5.35 0.60
CA ARG A 393 -2.62 5.03 0.93
C ARG A 393 -1.74 6.17 0.47
N PRO A 394 -0.72 6.58 1.23
CA PRO A 394 0.30 7.46 0.74
C PRO A 394 0.94 6.92 -0.52
N ARG A 395 1.11 7.81 -1.48
CA ARG A 395 1.80 7.48 -2.72
C ARG A 395 3.30 7.39 -2.48
N LYS A 396 4.03 6.63 -3.28
CA LYS A 396 5.50 6.68 -3.27
C LYS A 396 5.99 8.11 -3.55
N GLY A 397 6.99 8.57 -2.79
CA GLY A 397 7.49 9.95 -2.87
C GLY A 397 6.65 11.00 -2.15
N SER A 398 5.54 10.62 -1.51
CA SER A 398 4.77 11.50 -0.63
C SER A 398 5.57 11.91 0.59
N ASN A 399 5.25 13.08 1.13
CA ASN A 399 5.79 13.54 2.40
C ASN A 399 5.38 12.65 3.58
N LEU A 400 4.30 11.88 3.44
CA LEU A 400 3.90 10.87 4.41
C LEU A 400 4.81 9.62 4.35
N ILE A 401 5.67 9.46 3.33
CA ILE A 401 6.61 8.34 3.16
C ILE A 401 8.07 8.80 3.30
N ASP A 402 8.45 9.85 2.57
CA ASP A 402 9.85 10.10 2.19
C ASP A 402 10.40 11.49 2.59
N ALA A 403 9.59 12.39 3.19
CA ALA A 403 9.87 13.82 3.46
C ALA A 403 11.09 14.20 4.31
N GLY A 404 11.90 13.24 4.76
CA GLY A 404 12.98 13.56 5.69
C GLY A 404 12.57 14.01 7.09
N VAL A 405 11.28 13.98 7.40
CA VAL A 405 10.70 14.26 8.71
C VAL A 405 10.09 12.97 9.24
N ILE A 406 10.56 12.52 10.41
CA ILE A 406 9.94 11.42 11.14
C ILE A 406 8.75 11.98 11.92
N VAL A 407 7.55 11.54 11.59
CA VAL A 407 6.29 11.78 12.28
C VAL A 407 5.92 10.45 12.94
N PRO A 408 6.26 10.22 14.23
CA PRO A 408 6.08 8.92 14.86
C PRO A 408 4.63 8.45 14.81
N GLY A 409 4.42 7.21 14.36
CA GLY A 409 3.10 6.64 14.11
C GLY A 409 2.39 7.09 12.85
N ILE A 410 3.04 7.89 12.00
CA ILE A 410 2.64 8.08 10.60
C ILE A 410 3.68 7.48 9.66
N ASN A 411 4.98 7.73 9.88
CA ASN A 411 5.98 7.35 8.88
C ASN A 411 7.25 6.66 9.35
N ASP A 412 7.22 6.14 10.58
CA ASP A 412 8.32 5.41 11.20
C ASP A 412 8.02 3.93 11.49
N GLY A 413 6.80 3.47 11.18
CA GLY A 413 6.35 2.11 11.44
C GLY A 413 6.20 1.77 12.94
N LEU A 414 6.25 2.77 13.83
CA LEU A 414 6.05 2.60 15.27
C LEU A 414 4.65 3.07 15.66
N ASP A 415 3.94 2.32 16.50
CA ASP A 415 2.69 2.85 17.09
C ASP A 415 3.06 3.78 18.26
N SER A 416 2.94 5.09 18.05
CA SER A 416 3.25 6.14 19.05
C SER A 416 2.48 5.97 20.38
N ARG A 417 1.42 5.14 20.35
CA ARG A 417 0.64 4.79 21.51
C ARG A 417 1.37 3.91 22.53
N ASP A 418 2.43 3.20 22.13
CA ASP A 418 3.25 2.36 23.04
C ASP A 418 3.87 3.20 24.20
N ASN A 419 3.94 4.53 24.04
CA ASN A 419 4.48 5.48 25.03
C ASN A 419 3.41 6.36 25.71
N ALA A 420 2.15 6.28 25.31
CA ALA A 420 1.07 7.06 25.92
C ALA A 420 0.49 6.32 27.14
N PRO A 421 0.23 6.98 28.28
CA PRO A 421 -0.41 6.33 29.40
C PRO A 421 -1.78 5.77 28.99
N SER A 422 -1.99 4.48 29.22
CA SER A 422 -3.29 3.80 29.02
C SER A 422 -4.40 4.50 29.80
N HIS A 423 -5.64 4.47 29.29
CA HIS A 423 -6.86 5.02 29.88
C HIS A 423 -6.81 4.97 31.42
N GLY A 424 -6.42 6.10 32.03
CA GLY A 424 -6.00 6.16 33.41
C GLY A 424 -6.79 7.20 34.16
N LEU A 425 -7.59 6.73 35.12
CA LEU A 425 -8.00 7.41 36.37
C LEU A 425 -9.50 7.66 36.61
N TRP A 426 -10.42 7.40 35.67
CA TRP A 426 -11.85 7.67 35.90
C TRP A 426 -12.80 6.52 35.55
N LEU A 427 -12.36 5.27 35.71
CA LEU A 427 -13.30 4.15 35.89
C LEU A 427 -13.98 4.29 37.25
N ASP A 428 -14.98 5.15 37.25
CA ASP A 428 -16.18 5.12 38.06
C ASP A 428 -16.34 3.85 38.92
N ASP A 429 -16.15 4.01 40.23
CA ASP A 429 -16.38 3.00 41.27
C ASP A 429 -17.86 2.58 41.39
N ARG A 430 -18.74 2.81 40.39
CA ARG A 430 -20.18 2.46 40.37
C ARG A 430 -20.38 0.98 40.00
N PRO A 431 -20.47 0.05 40.97
CA PRO A 431 -20.56 -1.39 40.74
C PRO A 431 -22.02 -1.82 40.44
N ASP A 432 -22.94 -0.86 40.36
CA ASP A 432 -24.39 -1.04 40.31
C ASP A 432 -24.99 -0.98 38.90
N GLN A 433 -24.17 -0.78 37.84
CA GLN A 433 -24.61 -0.78 36.44
C GLN A 433 -23.96 -1.90 35.58
N PRO A 434 -24.21 -3.20 35.90
CA PRO A 434 -23.62 -4.34 35.19
C PRO A 434 -24.08 -4.49 33.73
N TRP A 435 -25.13 -3.76 33.31
CA TRP A 435 -25.63 -3.77 31.93
C TRP A 435 -24.75 -2.99 30.94
N LEU A 436 -23.74 -2.26 31.43
CA LEU A 436 -22.89 -1.44 30.57
C LEU A 436 -22.00 -2.26 29.65
N GLY A 437 -21.77 -3.57 29.88
CA GLY A 437 -21.12 -4.49 28.93
C GLY A 437 -19.68 -4.14 28.51
N VAL A 438 -19.22 -2.93 28.83
CA VAL A 438 -17.94 -2.32 28.53
C VAL A 438 -17.12 -2.42 29.80
N TYR A 439 -16.60 -3.62 30.07
CA TYR A 439 -15.50 -3.77 31.01
C TYR A 439 -14.24 -3.42 30.22
N ASN A 440 -13.76 -2.18 30.35
CA ASN A 440 -12.37 -1.86 30.02
C ASN A 440 -11.53 -2.44 31.19
N PRO A 441 -10.81 -3.56 31.01
CA PRO A 441 -9.90 -4.02 32.06
C PRO A 441 -8.84 -2.93 32.26
N VAL A 442 -8.52 -2.59 33.51
CA VAL A 442 -7.45 -1.61 33.83
C VAL A 442 -6.21 -1.89 32.97
N GLY A 443 -5.83 -0.91 32.15
CA GLY A 443 -4.74 -1.04 31.18
C GLY A 443 -5.15 -1.43 29.75
N ALA A 444 -6.45 -1.47 29.42
CA ALA A 444 -6.87 -1.58 28.03
C ALA A 444 -6.85 -0.24 27.32
N ASP A 445 -6.61 -0.42 26.03
CA ASP A 445 -6.29 0.58 25.05
C ASP A 445 -7.54 1.33 24.57
N PHE A 446 -8.65 0.65 24.33
CA PHE A 446 -9.91 1.28 23.87
C PHE A 446 -11.10 0.76 24.65
N ASN A 447 -12.19 1.51 24.61
CA ASN A 447 -13.47 1.13 25.19
C ASN A 447 -13.99 -0.19 24.61
N HIS A 448 -13.71 -0.49 23.33
CA HIS A 448 -14.11 -1.74 22.69
C HIS A 448 -12.89 -2.60 22.30
N PRO A 449 -12.85 -3.90 22.66
CA PRO A 449 -11.77 -4.78 22.25
C PRO A 449 -11.75 -4.99 20.72
N PRO A 450 -10.63 -5.52 20.18
CA PRO A 450 -10.60 -6.01 18.81
C PRO A 450 -11.70 -7.05 18.52
N THR A 451 -12.42 -6.88 17.40
CA THR A 451 -13.48 -7.77 16.90
C THR A 451 -12.92 -9.10 16.37
N TYR A 452 -11.64 -9.15 15.96
CA TYR A 452 -10.95 -10.38 15.55
C TYR A 452 -9.45 -10.34 15.86
N PRO A 453 -8.78 -11.51 15.96
CA PRO A 453 -7.36 -11.59 16.25
C PRO A 453 -6.53 -10.78 15.26
N GLY A 454 -5.73 -9.88 15.83
CA GLY A 454 -4.89 -9.00 15.07
C GLY A 454 -5.63 -7.91 14.33
N GLN A 455 -6.89 -7.52 14.60
CA GLN A 455 -7.57 -6.39 13.91
C GLN A 455 -6.72 -5.11 13.82
N ASN A 456 -5.94 -4.82 14.87
CA ASN A 456 -5.00 -3.72 14.94
C ASN A 456 -3.59 -4.29 14.67
N ARG A 457 -3.28 -4.75 13.45
CA ARG A 457 -1.93 -5.25 13.13
C ARG A 457 -1.06 -4.02 13.12
N ARG A 458 0.11 -4.19 13.71
CA ARG A 458 1.25 -3.32 13.43
C ARG A 458 1.55 -3.37 11.95
N PHE A 459 1.96 -2.23 11.41
CA PHE A 459 2.52 -2.12 10.08
C PHE A 459 3.56 -3.22 9.78
N VAL A 460 3.60 -3.70 8.53
CA VAL A 460 4.51 -4.76 8.06
C VAL A 460 5.22 -4.27 6.80
N GLY A 461 6.44 -3.74 6.91
CA GLY A 461 7.21 -3.31 5.74
C GLY A 461 8.29 -2.26 6.05
N ALA A 462 8.79 -1.59 5.01
CA ALA A 462 9.71 -0.44 5.11
C ALA A 462 9.02 0.91 4.79
N ALA A 463 7.75 0.88 4.39
CA ALA A 463 6.90 2.05 4.19
C ALA A 463 6.41 2.64 5.55
N PRO A 464 5.90 3.88 5.59
CA PRO A 464 5.18 4.46 6.72
C PRO A 464 3.95 3.67 7.21
N ASP A 465 3.50 3.91 8.46
CA ASP A 465 2.21 3.45 9.02
C ASP A 465 1.12 4.52 8.79
N ILE A 466 0.38 4.36 7.71
CA ILE A 466 -0.24 5.47 6.98
C ILE A 466 -1.67 5.84 7.39
N GLY A 467 -1.97 5.83 8.69
CA GLY A 467 -3.25 6.34 9.18
C GLY A 467 -4.40 5.34 9.05
N ALA A 468 -5.63 5.85 8.85
CA ALA A 468 -6.88 5.10 8.97
C ALA A 468 -7.06 3.87 8.07
N TYR A 469 -6.11 3.62 7.18
CA TYR A 469 -6.37 3.03 5.89
C TYR A 469 -5.79 1.66 5.68
N GLU A 470 -4.87 1.17 6.52
CA GLU A 470 -4.34 -0.13 6.17
C GLU A 470 -3.74 -1.00 7.25
N TYR A 471 -3.83 -2.26 6.88
CA TYR A 471 -3.53 -3.45 7.62
C TYR A 471 -2.67 -4.35 6.72
N GLY A 472 -1.45 -3.88 6.42
CA GLY A 472 -0.34 -4.62 5.79
C GLY A 472 -0.60 -5.18 4.39
N ASP A 473 -0.19 -4.43 3.35
CA ASP A 473 0.20 -4.79 1.96
C ASP A 473 -0.43 -6.01 1.29
N SER A 474 -1.60 -6.44 1.72
CA SER A 474 -2.26 -7.66 1.27
C SER A 474 -3.75 -7.63 1.56
N VAL A 475 -4.20 -6.68 2.40
CA VAL A 475 -5.58 -6.48 2.81
C VAL A 475 -5.92 -4.99 2.75
N TYR A 476 -6.44 -4.52 1.61
CA TYR A 476 -6.92 -3.14 1.43
C TYR A 476 -8.37 -3.14 0.98
N TRP A 477 -9.23 -2.34 1.61
CA TRP A 477 -10.53 -1.98 1.05
C TRP A 477 -11.18 -0.88 1.90
N ILE A 478 -12.11 -0.10 1.34
CA ILE A 478 -13.04 0.75 2.10
C ILE A 478 -14.32 -0.04 2.40
N PRO A 479 -14.41 -0.71 3.56
CA PRO A 479 -15.54 -1.55 3.89
C PRO A 479 -16.83 -0.74 4.08
N GLY A 480 -17.91 -1.47 3.92
CA GLY A 480 -19.28 -1.04 3.97
C GLY A 480 -20.15 -2.27 3.72
N TYR A 481 -21.35 -2.09 3.18
CA TYR A 481 -22.20 -3.18 2.75
C TYR A 481 -21.46 -4.07 1.74
N ARG A 482 -21.45 -5.37 2.03
CA ARG A 482 -20.88 -6.42 1.20
C ARG A 482 -21.99 -7.24 0.59
N TYR A 483 -21.92 -7.40 -0.72
CA TYR A 483 -22.80 -8.28 -1.46
C TYR A 483 -22.45 -9.75 -1.18
N PRO A 484 -23.37 -10.70 -1.41
CA PRO A 484 -23.09 -12.14 -1.27
C PRO A 484 -22.14 -12.69 -2.36
N TYR A 485 -21.61 -11.83 -3.23
CA TYR A 485 -20.62 -12.10 -4.27
C TYR A 485 -19.49 -11.06 -4.20
N PRO A 486 -18.27 -11.37 -4.68
CA PRO A 486 -17.18 -10.39 -4.77
C PRO A 486 -17.63 -9.19 -5.61
N SER A 487 -17.34 -7.98 -5.16
CA SER A 487 -17.86 -6.77 -5.82
C SER A 487 -16.95 -5.58 -5.58
N VAL A 488 -17.23 -4.49 -6.30
CA VAL A 488 -16.52 -3.21 -6.20
C VAL A 488 -15.01 -3.40 -6.47
N PRO A 489 -14.62 -3.62 -7.73
CA PRO A 489 -13.21 -3.73 -8.09
C PRO A 489 -12.50 -2.39 -7.88
N ILE A 490 -11.23 -2.44 -7.48
CA ILE A 490 -10.28 -1.34 -7.64
C ILE A 490 -9.17 -1.85 -8.57
N PRO A 491 -8.89 -1.18 -9.70
CA PRO A 491 -9.63 -0.03 -10.23
C PRO A 491 -11.11 -0.34 -10.53
N ASN A 492 -11.96 0.69 -10.50
CA ASN A 492 -13.36 0.57 -10.90
C ASN A 492 -13.50 0.03 -12.33
N ASP A 493 -14.63 -0.58 -12.63
CA ASP A 493 -14.90 -1.08 -13.98
C ASP A 493 -14.89 0.05 -15.02
N ASN A 494 -14.13 -0.13 -16.09
CA ASN A 494 -13.80 0.83 -17.14
C ASN A 494 -12.98 2.04 -16.66
N ALA A 495 -12.26 1.96 -15.54
CA ALA A 495 -11.33 3.03 -15.14
C ALA A 495 -10.27 3.28 -16.21
N VAL A 496 -9.87 4.54 -16.38
CA VAL A 496 -8.79 4.98 -17.27
C VAL A 496 -7.70 5.64 -16.44
N ASP A 497 -6.53 5.90 -17.05
CA ASP A 497 -5.37 6.53 -16.41
C ASP A 497 -4.93 5.84 -15.11
N VAL A 498 -5.11 4.52 -15.04
CA VAL A 498 -4.67 3.72 -13.90
C VAL A 498 -3.13 3.69 -13.86
N PRO A 499 -2.48 3.90 -12.71
CA PRO A 499 -1.02 3.87 -12.59
C PRO A 499 -0.39 2.55 -13.11
N ILE A 500 0.83 2.63 -13.64
CA ILE A 500 1.55 1.50 -14.25
C ILE A 500 1.85 0.38 -13.23
N ASP A 501 2.07 0.74 -11.97
CA ASP A 501 2.39 -0.13 -10.84
C ASP A 501 1.15 -0.51 -9.99
N TYR A 502 -0.05 -0.24 -10.51
CA TYR A 502 -1.27 -0.39 -9.74
C TYR A 502 -1.61 -1.85 -9.42
N SER A 503 -2.29 -2.11 -8.29
CA SER A 503 -2.73 -3.46 -7.91
C SER A 503 -4.22 -3.64 -8.13
N VAL A 504 -4.67 -4.86 -8.46
CA VAL A 504 -6.11 -5.13 -8.48
C VAL A 504 -6.57 -5.59 -7.10
N VAL A 505 -7.59 -4.93 -6.57
CA VAL A 505 -8.10 -5.10 -5.22
C VAL A 505 -9.60 -5.35 -5.29
N TRP A 506 -10.12 -6.30 -4.51
CA TRP A 506 -11.54 -6.63 -4.50
C TRP A 506 -12.11 -6.68 -3.10
N ASN A 507 -13.37 -6.28 -2.95
CA ASN A 507 -14.08 -6.54 -1.70
C ASN A 507 -14.49 -8.01 -1.63
N TYR A 508 -14.45 -8.56 -0.42
CA TYR A 508 -14.86 -9.93 -0.19
C TYR A 508 -16.40 -10.06 -0.11
N PRO A 509 -16.97 -11.21 -0.52
CA PRO A 509 -18.40 -11.44 -0.36
C PRO A 509 -18.75 -11.52 1.12
N TYR A 510 -19.97 -11.11 1.49
CA TYR A 510 -20.44 -11.24 2.86
C TYR A 510 -20.56 -12.72 3.28
N LYS A 511 -19.79 -13.10 4.30
CA LYS A 511 -19.86 -14.38 5.02
C LYS A 511 -19.73 -14.16 6.53
N LYS A 512 -20.33 -15.05 7.31
CA LYS A 512 -20.21 -15.08 8.79
C LYS A 512 -18.89 -15.71 9.26
N ASP A 513 -18.35 -16.64 8.48
CA ASP A 513 -17.08 -17.31 8.74
C ASP A 513 -16.28 -17.40 7.42
N TYR A 514 -15.06 -16.86 7.45
CA TYR A 514 -14.13 -16.90 6.32
C TYR A 514 -13.08 -18.01 6.46
N THR A 515 -13.16 -18.85 7.50
CA THR A 515 -12.21 -19.95 7.71
C THR A 515 -12.17 -20.87 6.50
N GLY A 516 -10.98 -20.96 5.88
CA GLY A 516 -10.76 -21.78 4.68
C GLY A 516 -11.35 -21.21 3.38
N THR A 517 -11.88 -19.98 3.40
CA THR A 517 -12.40 -19.32 2.20
C THR A 517 -11.25 -18.82 1.34
N THR A 518 -11.34 -19.06 0.02
CA THR A 518 -10.35 -18.63 -0.95
C THR A 518 -11.00 -17.85 -2.09
N ALA A 519 -10.25 -16.89 -2.64
CA ALA A 519 -10.61 -16.13 -3.83
C ALA A 519 -9.68 -16.54 -4.96
N THR A 520 -10.23 -16.93 -6.10
CA THR A 520 -9.48 -17.12 -7.35
C THR A 520 -9.62 -15.88 -8.20
N VAL A 521 -8.51 -15.23 -8.50
CA VAL A 521 -8.44 -14.00 -9.30
C VAL A 521 -7.85 -14.35 -10.65
N THR A 522 -8.51 -13.93 -11.72
CA THR A 522 -8.00 -14.06 -13.10
C THR A 522 -7.82 -12.68 -13.69
N LEU A 523 -6.65 -12.41 -14.26
CA LEU A 523 -6.24 -11.13 -14.83
C LEU A 523 -5.60 -11.38 -16.20
N SER A 524 -6.08 -10.65 -17.21
CA SER A 524 -5.71 -10.87 -18.62
C SER A 524 -5.61 -9.55 -19.38
N GLY A 525 -4.60 -9.42 -20.24
CA GLY A 525 -4.37 -8.27 -21.11
C GLY A 525 -2.99 -8.33 -21.76
N PRO A 526 -2.48 -7.23 -22.34
CA PRO A 526 -1.14 -7.19 -22.93
C PRO A 526 -0.06 -7.64 -21.94
N GLY A 527 0.71 -8.66 -22.31
CA GLY A 527 1.80 -9.20 -21.47
C GLY A 527 1.39 -9.90 -20.17
N VAL A 528 0.10 -9.93 -19.82
CA VAL A 528 -0.41 -10.50 -18.55
C VAL A 528 -1.49 -11.53 -18.84
N ASN A 529 -1.30 -12.75 -18.35
CA ASN A 529 -2.32 -13.79 -18.32
C ASN A 529 -2.09 -14.66 -17.07
N ARG A 530 -2.71 -14.27 -15.96
CA ARG A 530 -2.45 -14.80 -14.63
C ARG A 530 -3.75 -15.24 -13.96
N THR A 531 -3.72 -16.41 -13.34
CA THR A 531 -4.75 -16.85 -12.40
C THR A 531 -4.09 -17.22 -11.08
N GLU A 532 -4.56 -16.65 -9.98
CA GLU A 532 -3.98 -16.87 -8.66
C GLU A 532 -5.06 -17.06 -7.59
N THR A 533 -4.74 -17.84 -6.56
CA THR A 533 -5.65 -18.13 -5.46
C THR A 533 -5.15 -17.50 -4.17
N PHE A 534 -5.98 -16.66 -3.58
CA PHE A 534 -5.74 -15.97 -2.32
C PHE A 534 -6.57 -16.59 -1.21
N ARG A 535 -6.01 -16.64 0.00
CA ARG A 535 -6.76 -16.99 1.21
C ARG A 535 -7.14 -15.72 1.94
N TYR A 536 -8.41 -15.56 2.27
CA TYR A 536 -8.85 -14.39 3.03
C TYR A 536 -8.11 -14.29 4.38
N PRO A 537 -7.80 -13.06 4.84
CA PRO A 537 -8.29 -11.78 4.33
C PRO A 537 -7.56 -11.21 3.09
N ASN A 538 -6.55 -11.89 2.53
CA ASN A 538 -5.77 -11.34 1.42
C ASN A 538 -6.65 -11.06 0.20
N ASN A 539 -6.69 -9.80 -0.24
CA ASN A 539 -7.58 -9.31 -1.29
C ASN A 539 -6.93 -8.32 -2.27
N VAL A 540 -5.59 -8.36 -2.37
CA VAL A 540 -4.78 -7.54 -3.27
C VAL A 540 -3.95 -8.47 -4.16
N LEU A 541 -4.00 -8.26 -5.48
CA LEU A 541 -3.12 -8.89 -6.46
C LEU A 541 -2.22 -7.80 -7.04
N PHE A 542 -0.97 -7.77 -6.59
CA PHE A 542 0.06 -6.90 -7.14
C PHE A 542 0.45 -7.35 -8.54
N GLN A 543 0.38 -6.42 -9.48
CA GLN A 543 0.71 -6.64 -10.88
C GLN A 543 1.18 -5.34 -11.50
N THR A 544 2.35 -5.35 -12.13
CA THR A 544 2.75 -4.23 -12.98
C THR A 544 2.17 -4.40 -14.38
N PHE A 545 1.76 -3.30 -15.01
CA PHE A 545 1.08 -3.33 -16.29
C PHE A 545 1.83 -2.60 -17.41
N GLN A 546 1.42 -2.87 -18.66
CA GLN A 546 1.90 -2.17 -19.84
C GLN A 546 1.21 -0.80 -19.97
N PRO A 547 1.96 0.30 -20.15
CA PRO A 547 1.44 1.64 -20.42
C PRO A 547 0.49 1.65 -21.62
N GLY A 548 -0.65 2.33 -21.47
CA GLY A 548 -1.71 2.35 -22.47
C GLY A 548 -2.45 1.00 -22.67
N GLY A 549 -2.08 -0.04 -21.93
CA GLY A 549 -2.70 -1.37 -22.03
C GLY A 549 -4.07 -1.42 -21.36
N THR A 550 -5.03 -2.08 -22.01
CA THR A 550 -6.33 -2.40 -21.41
C THR A 550 -6.37 -3.84 -20.91
N TYR A 551 -6.82 -4.03 -19.68
CA TYR A 551 -6.86 -5.32 -18.98
C TYR A 551 -8.30 -5.70 -18.61
N THR A 552 -8.56 -6.99 -18.54
CA THR A 552 -9.79 -7.60 -18.02
C THR A 552 -9.46 -8.52 -16.86
N TRP A 553 -10.23 -8.43 -15.78
CA TRP A 553 -10.05 -9.28 -14.61
C TRP A 553 -11.36 -9.70 -13.95
N SER A 554 -11.29 -10.73 -13.11
CA SER A 554 -12.44 -11.27 -12.39
C SER A 554 -12.01 -11.93 -11.09
N VAL A 555 -12.94 -11.99 -10.13
CA VAL A 555 -12.75 -12.68 -8.85
C VAL A 555 -13.86 -13.71 -8.68
N MET A 556 -13.48 -14.91 -8.26
CA MET A 556 -14.39 -15.99 -7.90
C MET A 556 -14.13 -16.46 -6.48
N VAL A 557 -15.18 -16.55 -5.66
CA VAL A 557 -15.09 -17.05 -4.28
C VAL A 557 -16.11 -18.16 -4.11
N ASP A 558 -15.67 -19.32 -3.62
CA ASP A 558 -16.52 -20.51 -3.44
C ASP A 558 -17.37 -20.87 -4.68
N GLY A 559 -16.82 -20.65 -5.89
CA GLY A 559 -17.51 -20.91 -7.16
C GLY A 559 -18.48 -19.82 -7.62
N ILE A 560 -18.62 -18.72 -6.87
CA ILE A 560 -19.46 -17.56 -7.22
C ILE A 560 -18.56 -16.46 -7.81
N SER A 561 -18.83 -16.07 -9.05
CA SER A 561 -18.11 -14.98 -9.73
C SER A 561 -18.68 -13.61 -9.33
N GLY A 562 -17.80 -12.63 -9.16
CA GLY A 562 -18.15 -11.21 -9.01
C GLY A 562 -18.45 -10.47 -10.32
N GLY A 563 -18.23 -11.12 -11.47
CA GLY A 563 -18.27 -10.51 -12.79
C GLY A 563 -16.88 -10.33 -13.40
N ASN A 564 -16.86 -9.78 -14.62
CA ASN A 564 -15.65 -9.37 -15.31
C ASN A 564 -15.59 -7.84 -15.31
N TRP A 565 -14.42 -7.28 -15.03
CA TRP A 565 -14.17 -5.85 -14.98
C TRP A 565 -12.99 -5.50 -15.88
N THR A 566 -12.98 -4.28 -16.39
CA THR A 566 -11.93 -3.77 -17.28
C THR A 566 -11.32 -2.49 -16.75
N PHE A 567 -10.08 -2.18 -17.13
CA PHE A 567 -9.44 -0.89 -16.88
C PHE A 567 -8.31 -0.65 -17.88
N THR A 568 -7.92 0.61 -18.06
CA THR A 568 -6.83 1.04 -18.95
C THR A 568 -5.76 1.77 -18.16
N ILE A 569 -4.50 1.39 -18.40
CA ILE A 569 -3.33 1.95 -17.75
C ILE A 569 -2.91 3.26 -18.40
N ALA A 570 -2.45 4.22 -17.60
CA ALA A 570 -1.87 5.47 -18.09
C ALA A 570 -0.68 5.20 -19.02
N ASP A 571 -0.57 5.96 -20.10
CA ASP A 571 0.57 5.92 -21.04
C ASP A 571 1.70 6.88 -20.62
N LYS A 572 1.57 7.51 -19.46
CA LYS A 572 2.54 8.42 -18.87
C LYS A 572 2.61 8.23 -17.36
N MET A 573 3.71 8.67 -16.77
CA MET A 573 3.93 8.71 -15.34
C MET A 573 4.46 10.08 -14.91
N TYR A 574 4.09 10.49 -13.70
CA TYR A 574 4.56 11.73 -13.09
C TYR A 574 5.69 11.41 -12.09
N PRO A 575 6.64 12.33 -11.84
CA PRO A 575 7.75 12.07 -10.93
C PRO A 575 7.25 11.74 -9.53
N THR A 576 7.87 10.82 -8.78
CA THR A 576 7.52 10.57 -7.38
C THR A 576 7.84 11.79 -6.52
N ASN A 577 8.96 12.46 -6.80
CA ASN A 577 9.40 13.72 -6.20
C ASN A 577 10.01 14.62 -7.28
N ASP A 578 9.83 15.93 -7.15
CA ASP A 578 10.50 16.92 -7.97
C ASP A 578 10.86 18.14 -7.14
N ARG A 579 12.09 18.65 -7.23
CA ARG A 579 12.53 19.80 -6.45
C ARG A 579 13.72 20.57 -6.99
N SER A 580 13.72 21.88 -6.76
CA SER A 580 14.90 22.73 -6.95
C SER A 580 15.77 22.83 -5.69
N ILE A 581 17.08 22.64 -5.84
CA ILE A 581 18.07 22.73 -4.76
C ILE A 581 19.13 23.78 -5.11
N ASP A 582 19.47 24.63 -4.14
CA ASP A 582 20.70 25.42 -4.19
C ASP A 582 21.90 24.53 -3.87
N THR A 583 22.70 24.21 -4.88
CA THR A 583 23.80 23.24 -4.78
C THR A 583 25.01 23.76 -4.01
N VAL A 584 24.97 24.99 -3.50
CA VAL A 584 26.03 25.57 -2.65
C VAL A 584 25.54 25.98 -1.26
N ALA A 585 24.25 25.83 -0.96
CA ALA A 585 23.69 26.12 0.36
C ALA A 585 23.88 24.96 1.33
N VAL A 586 24.28 25.25 2.57
CA VAL A 586 24.58 24.24 3.59
C VAL A 586 23.35 23.88 4.45
N ASP A 587 22.33 24.75 4.50
CA ASP A 587 21.21 24.67 5.47
C ASP A 587 19.80 24.62 4.84
N SER A 588 19.65 24.56 3.51
CA SER A 588 18.33 24.56 2.83
C SER A 588 17.50 23.28 3.03
N ALA A 589 17.99 22.33 3.84
CA ALA A 589 17.49 20.95 3.94
C ALA A 589 16.53 20.67 5.13
N LEU A 590 16.10 21.69 5.88
CA LEU A 590 15.47 21.46 7.18
C LEU A 590 13.93 21.30 7.16
N ILE A 591 13.25 21.70 6.08
CA ILE A 591 11.80 21.60 5.94
C ILE A 591 11.49 21.26 4.47
N PRO A 592 10.63 20.26 4.17
CA PRO A 592 10.15 20.00 2.82
C PRO A 592 9.27 21.18 2.39
N PHE A 593 9.90 22.22 1.83
CA PHE A 593 9.18 23.36 1.30
C PHE A 593 8.69 23.04 -0.12
N ILE A 594 7.40 23.24 -0.33
CA ILE A 594 6.75 23.34 -1.64
C ILE A 594 7.55 24.31 -2.52
N HIS A 595 7.66 23.98 -3.81
CA HIS A 595 8.41 24.71 -4.85
C HIS A 595 7.81 26.06 -5.22
N ILE A 596 7.67 26.95 -4.26
CA ILE A 596 6.98 28.21 -4.44
C ILE A 596 7.94 29.26 -5.00
N ASP A 597 7.57 29.89 -6.10
CA ASP A 597 8.21 31.12 -6.52
C ASP A 597 7.96 32.22 -5.47
N GLU A 598 9.04 32.78 -4.93
CA GLU A 598 9.05 33.81 -3.89
C GLU A 598 8.26 35.06 -4.27
N TRP A 599 8.03 35.30 -5.56
CA TRP A 599 7.39 36.52 -6.08
C TRP A 599 5.93 36.32 -6.49
N HIS A 600 5.59 35.17 -7.07
CA HIS A 600 4.28 34.94 -7.68
C HIS A 600 3.44 33.89 -6.94
N GLY A 601 4.04 33.11 -6.05
CA GLY A 601 3.33 32.08 -5.28
C GLY A 601 3.09 30.77 -6.03
N GLU A 602 3.67 30.62 -7.22
CA GLU A 602 3.49 29.49 -8.16
C GLU A 602 4.38 28.30 -7.85
N THR A 603 3.90 27.08 -8.12
CA THR A 603 4.63 25.81 -7.92
C THR A 603 5.52 25.48 -9.13
N VAL A 604 6.82 25.81 -9.03
CA VAL A 604 7.76 25.81 -10.16
C VAL A 604 9.15 25.25 -9.81
N LEU A 605 9.73 24.52 -10.75
CA LEU A 605 11.11 24.07 -10.75
C LEU A 605 12.01 25.16 -11.33
N LYS A 606 12.79 25.83 -10.48
CA LYS A 606 13.76 26.87 -10.86
C LYS A 606 15.08 26.24 -11.31
N VAL A 607 15.58 26.69 -12.46
CA VAL A 607 16.85 26.25 -13.04
C VAL A 607 17.68 27.47 -13.39
N LYS A 608 18.75 27.70 -12.62
CA LYS A 608 19.68 28.83 -12.79
C LYS A 608 21.06 28.47 -12.24
N LYS A 609 22.02 29.39 -12.34
CA LYS A 609 23.34 29.19 -11.73
C LYS A 609 23.23 28.80 -10.25
N ASN A 610 23.94 27.73 -9.87
CA ASN A 610 23.96 27.11 -8.53
C ASN A 610 22.59 26.60 -8.06
N ASN A 611 21.60 26.47 -8.94
CA ASN A 611 20.28 25.96 -8.58
C ASN A 611 19.79 24.99 -9.67
N MET A 612 19.71 23.72 -9.31
CA MET A 612 19.33 22.64 -10.21
C MET A 612 17.98 22.08 -9.81
N ALA A 613 17.16 21.71 -10.79
CA ALA A 613 15.90 21.02 -10.55
C ALA A 613 16.09 19.52 -10.72
N PHE A 614 15.63 18.73 -9.77
CA PHE A 614 15.74 17.29 -9.74
C PHE A 614 14.36 16.65 -9.87
N LEU A 615 14.29 15.56 -10.62
CA LEU A 615 13.08 14.80 -10.91
C LEU A 615 13.37 13.33 -10.63
N ARG A 616 12.56 12.68 -9.79
CA ARG A 616 12.68 11.25 -9.50
C ARG A 616 11.49 10.51 -10.08
N PHE A 617 11.72 9.39 -10.77
CA PHE A 617 10.69 8.51 -11.30
C PHE A 617 10.90 7.09 -10.77
N ASP A 618 9.78 6.42 -10.44
CA ASP A 618 9.77 5.00 -10.11
C ASP A 618 9.19 4.19 -11.26
N ILE A 619 10.06 3.68 -12.13
CA ILE A 619 9.72 2.88 -13.29
C ILE A 619 9.78 1.40 -12.87
N PRO A 620 8.67 0.66 -12.78
CA PRO A 620 8.71 -0.71 -12.24
C PRO A 620 9.75 -1.63 -12.90
N THR A 621 10.39 -2.53 -12.15
CA THR A 621 11.46 -3.43 -12.66
C THR A 621 10.96 -4.64 -13.44
N SER A 622 9.65 -4.92 -13.41
CA SER A 622 9.04 -6.11 -14.01
C SER A 622 8.48 -5.88 -15.42
N LEU A 623 8.90 -4.78 -16.07
CA LEU A 623 8.41 -4.36 -17.37
C LEU A 623 9.14 -5.10 -18.50
N ASN A 624 8.44 -6.08 -19.10
CA ASN A 624 8.92 -6.84 -20.25
C ASN A 624 8.46 -6.22 -21.58
N TYR A 625 8.70 -4.92 -21.76
CA TYR A 625 8.40 -4.23 -23.01
C TYR A 625 9.47 -3.19 -23.32
N SER A 626 9.62 -2.87 -24.60
CA SER A 626 10.40 -1.73 -25.09
C SER A 626 9.41 -0.65 -25.52
N CYS A 627 9.63 0.60 -25.09
CA CYS A 627 8.86 1.77 -25.47
C CYS A 627 9.80 2.87 -25.95
N THR A 628 9.28 3.78 -26.75
CA THR A 628 9.87 5.12 -26.91
C THR A 628 9.51 5.95 -25.67
N ILE A 629 10.51 6.55 -25.02
CA ILE A 629 10.33 7.24 -23.74
C ILE A 629 10.75 8.70 -23.88
N HIS A 630 9.87 9.61 -23.49
CA HIS A 630 10.17 11.05 -23.48
C HIS A 630 9.96 11.65 -22.11
N LEU A 631 10.90 12.47 -21.64
CA LEU A 631 10.69 13.38 -20.51
C LEU A 631 10.08 14.67 -21.03
N ASN A 632 8.82 14.91 -20.67
CA ASN A 632 8.05 16.09 -21.05
C ASN A 632 8.09 17.15 -19.95
N LEU A 633 8.32 18.39 -20.35
CA LEU A 633 8.38 19.56 -19.48
C LEU A 633 7.63 20.72 -20.13
N VAL A 634 7.09 21.62 -19.31
CA VAL A 634 6.47 22.86 -19.79
C VAL A 634 7.18 24.06 -19.14
N PRO A 635 7.93 24.87 -19.91
CA PRO A 635 8.56 26.09 -19.41
C PRO A 635 7.50 27.11 -19.04
N GLU A 636 7.65 27.76 -17.90
CA GLU A 636 6.80 28.88 -17.48
C GLU A 636 7.50 30.21 -17.79
N ASN A 637 8.69 30.44 -17.23
CA ASN A 637 9.50 31.62 -17.52
C ASN A 637 10.81 31.23 -18.19
N VAL A 638 11.21 31.96 -19.23
CA VAL A 638 12.43 31.69 -20.00
C VAL A 638 13.25 32.96 -20.16
N SER A 639 14.51 32.91 -19.71
CA SER A 639 15.53 33.94 -19.97
C SER A 639 16.84 33.25 -20.32
N LEU A 640 17.17 33.18 -21.61
CA LEU A 640 18.39 32.55 -22.13
C LEU A 640 19.35 33.58 -22.73
N ALA A 641 20.65 33.37 -22.52
CA ALA A 641 21.71 34.06 -23.23
C ALA A 641 21.79 33.60 -24.70
N GLU A 642 22.53 34.33 -25.53
CA GLU A 642 22.79 33.90 -26.91
C GLU A 642 23.58 32.59 -26.92
N GLY A 643 22.95 31.51 -27.44
CA GLY A 643 23.51 30.16 -27.39
C GLY A 643 23.37 29.45 -26.04
N GLY A 644 22.63 30.04 -25.09
CA GLY A 644 22.25 29.42 -23.81
C GLY A 644 21.21 28.30 -23.98
N GLY A 645 20.86 27.65 -22.87
CA GLY A 645 19.99 26.49 -22.89
C GLY A 645 19.90 25.74 -21.56
N ILE A 646 19.16 24.64 -21.57
CA ILE A 646 18.97 23.76 -20.42
C ILE A 646 19.59 22.39 -20.71
N ILE A 647 20.46 21.95 -19.81
CA ILE A 647 21.14 20.65 -19.88
C ILE A 647 20.37 19.67 -18.98
N LEU A 648 20.11 18.47 -19.52
CA LEU A 648 19.64 17.32 -18.76
C LEU A 648 20.82 16.48 -18.31
N TYR A 649 20.86 16.11 -17.04
CA TYR A 649 21.87 15.23 -16.45
C TYR A 649 21.23 13.95 -15.91
N ALA A 650 21.94 12.84 -16.06
CA ALA A 650 21.66 11.61 -15.32
C ALA A 650 22.03 11.80 -13.84
N PHE A 651 21.16 11.32 -12.97
CA PHE A 651 21.34 11.32 -11.52
C PHE A 651 20.82 10.02 -10.91
N ASP A 652 21.26 8.88 -11.45
CA ASP A 652 20.77 7.54 -11.07
C ASP A 652 21.22 7.06 -9.68
N SER A 653 21.60 8.01 -8.81
CA SER A 653 21.76 7.76 -7.38
C SER A 653 20.37 7.68 -6.74
N ASP A 654 20.17 6.68 -5.89
CA ASP A 654 19.07 6.72 -4.94
C ASP A 654 19.27 7.97 -4.07
N TRP A 655 18.24 8.81 -3.95
CA TRP A 655 18.32 10.02 -3.12
C TRP A 655 17.14 10.12 -2.17
N GLY A 656 17.43 10.43 -0.92
CA GLY A 656 16.44 10.64 0.13
C GLY A 656 16.29 12.12 0.48
N GLU A 657 15.30 12.43 1.30
CA GLU A 657 15.13 13.78 1.87
C GLU A 657 15.50 13.82 3.37
N ARG A 658 15.79 12.65 3.96
CA ARG A 658 16.18 12.48 5.37
C ARG A 658 17.53 13.12 5.65
N LEU A 659 17.60 14.00 6.65
CA LEU A 659 18.85 14.67 7.07
C LEU A 659 19.94 13.68 7.53
N THR A 660 19.52 12.53 8.04
CA THR A 660 20.41 11.46 8.50
C THR A 660 20.82 10.48 7.40
N ASP A 661 20.26 10.64 6.20
CA ASP A 661 20.54 9.76 5.08
C ASP A 661 21.78 10.26 4.31
N GLU A 662 22.71 9.36 4.07
CA GLU A 662 23.90 9.62 3.25
C GLU A 662 23.53 9.96 1.80
N ASN A 663 22.33 9.54 1.38
CA ASN A 663 21.75 9.81 0.08
C ASN A 663 20.91 11.10 0.04
N ASN A 664 20.98 11.98 1.05
CA ASN A 664 20.22 13.22 1.03
C ASN A 664 20.57 14.09 -0.19
N ILE A 665 19.58 14.49 -0.99
CA ILE A 665 19.84 15.25 -2.22
C ILE A 665 20.51 16.61 -2.01
N GLY A 666 20.35 17.22 -0.84
CA GLY A 666 21.03 18.46 -0.49
C GLY A 666 22.50 18.28 -0.06
N ILE A 667 22.94 17.04 0.21
CA ILE A 667 24.28 16.73 0.73
C ILE A 667 25.16 16.04 -0.31
N ILE A 668 24.56 15.23 -1.20
CA ILE A 668 25.31 14.47 -2.20
C ILE A 668 26.08 15.37 -3.19
N ASP A 669 27.24 14.89 -3.62
CA ASP A 669 28.14 15.64 -4.50
C ASP A 669 27.57 15.75 -5.93
N HIS A 670 27.04 16.93 -6.26
CA HIS A 670 26.47 17.21 -7.59
C HIS A 670 27.52 17.39 -8.69
N SER A 671 28.83 17.39 -8.38
CA SER A 671 29.89 17.49 -9.39
C SER A 671 30.06 16.22 -10.23
N LEU A 672 29.42 15.12 -9.83
CA LEU A 672 29.47 13.82 -10.49
C LEU A 672 28.36 13.61 -11.54
N LEU A 673 27.55 14.64 -11.81
CA LEU A 673 26.45 14.59 -12.77
C LEU A 673 26.96 14.36 -14.20
N THR A 674 26.31 13.43 -14.92
CA THR A 674 26.65 13.09 -16.30
C THR A 674 25.65 13.73 -17.27
N PRO A 675 26.07 14.62 -18.20
CA PRO A 675 25.17 15.20 -19.19
C PRO A 675 24.58 14.14 -20.13
N LEU A 676 23.27 14.21 -20.40
CA LEU A 676 22.55 13.35 -21.33
C LEU A 676 22.21 14.09 -22.63
N ASP A 677 21.55 15.24 -22.53
CA ASP A 677 21.08 16.01 -23.69
C ASP A 677 20.90 17.51 -23.34
N THR A 678 20.62 18.37 -24.32
CA THR A 678 20.50 19.82 -24.15
C THR A 678 19.42 20.44 -25.03
N LEU A 679 18.56 21.26 -24.44
CA LEU A 679 17.57 22.09 -25.15
C LEU A 679 18.06 23.53 -25.30
N TYR A 680 18.04 24.05 -26.53
CA TYR A 680 18.53 25.39 -26.88
C TYR A 680 17.41 26.40 -27.20
N ALA A 681 16.21 25.92 -27.50
CA ALA A 681 15.07 26.75 -27.87
C ALA A 681 13.90 26.43 -26.94
N LEU A 682 13.51 27.41 -26.12
CA LEU A 682 12.44 27.30 -25.15
C LEU A 682 11.56 28.55 -25.31
N ASP A 683 10.26 28.33 -25.46
CA ASP A 683 9.25 29.39 -25.41
C ASP A 683 8.36 29.14 -24.18
N PRO A 684 7.99 30.19 -23.42
CA PRO A 684 7.00 30.08 -22.34
C PRO A 684 5.72 29.36 -22.78
N GLU A 685 5.15 28.54 -21.89
CA GLU A 685 3.91 27.77 -22.07
C GLU A 685 3.91 26.76 -23.23
N THR A 686 5.07 26.50 -23.85
CA THR A 686 5.19 25.57 -24.97
C THR A 686 5.84 24.26 -24.51
N PRO A 687 5.14 23.12 -24.56
CA PRO A 687 5.72 21.85 -24.13
C PRO A 687 6.99 21.49 -24.91
N VAL A 688 7.97 20.97 -24.20
CA VAL A 688 9.25 20.47 -24.72
C VAL A 688 9.52 19.08 -24.19
N SER A 689 10.39 18.33 -24.87
CA SER A 689 10.75 16.98 -24.43
C SER A 689 12.21 16.63 -24.71
N PHE A 690 12.73 15.73 -23.89
CA PHE A 690 13.97 14.99 -24.12
C PHE A 690 13.63 13.54 -24.50
N ASP A 691 14.28 13.00 -25.52
CA ASP A 691 14.20 11.57 -25.84
C ASP A 691 15.14 10.80 -24.92
N LEU A 692 14.57 9.92 -24.09
CA LEU A 692 15.29 9.10 -23.11
C LEU A 692 15.22 7.61 -23.43
N THR A 693 14.81 7.26 -24.65
CA THR A 693 14.63 5.85 -25.07
C THR A 693 15.89 5.01 -24.84
N ASP A 694 17.07 5.58 -25.09
CA ASP A 694 18.36 4.91 -24.90
C ASP A 694 18.97 5.14 -23.50
N ASN A 695 18.34 5.98 -22.65
CA ASN A 695 18.86 6.37 -21.33
C ASN A 695 18.11 5.71 -20.17
N ILE A 696 16.86 5.29 -20.38
CA ILE A 696 16.04 4.64 -19.35
C ILE A 696 15.99 3.12 -19.61
N ASN A 697 16.49 2.34 -18.66
CA ASN A 697 16.34 0.89 -18.65
C ASN A 697 15.12 0.46 -17.81
N SER A 698 14.15 -0.21 -18.45
CA SER A 698 12.92 -0.72 -17.80
C SER A 698 13.15 -1.86 -16.78
N ALA A 699 14.38 -2.39 -16.71
CA ALA A 699 14.80 -3.36 -15.69
C ALA A 699 15.21 -2.71 -14.34
N CYS A 700 15.19 -1.38 -14.25
CA CYS A 700 15.63 -0.60 -13.09
C CYS A 700 14.48 0.20 -12.49
N SER A 701 14.30 0.14 -11.16
CA SER A 701 13.14 0.75 -10.47
C SER A 701 13.21 2.26 -10.40
N ASN A 702 14.37 2.83 -10.09
CA ASN A 702 14.48 4.25 -9.77
C ASN A 702 15.37 4.93 -10.80
N HIS A 703 14.84 5.97 -11.44
CA HIS A 703 15.58 6.86 -12.34
C HIS A 703 15.45 8.28 -11.82
N SER A 704 16.55 9.00 -11.70
CA SER A 704 16.48 10.43 -11.37
C SER A 704 17.27 11.26 -12.34
N PHE A 705 16.76 12.45 -12.61
CA PHE A 705 17.33 13.40 -13.55
C PHE A 705 17.54 14.74 -12.87
N ALA A 706 18.52 15.50 -13.36
CA ALA A 706 18.72 16.87 -12.96
C ALA A 706 18.71 17.80 -14.17
N LEU A 707 18.14 18.99 -14.01
CA LEU A 707 18.13 20.08 -14.96
C LEU A 707 19.09 21.16 -14.48
N GLY A 708 20.04 21.55 -15.34
CA GLY A 708 20.95 22.66 -15.10
C GLY A 708 20.96 23.64 -16.27
N VAL A 709 21.56 24.81 -16.04
CA VAL A 709 21.75 25.80 -17.10
C VAL A 709 23.04 25.57 -17.88
N LEU A 710 23.00 25.84 -19.18
CA LEU A 710 24.18 25.83 -20.05
C LEU A 710 25.04 27.08 -19.84
N ASP A 711 24.42 28.27 -19.77
CA ASP A 711 25.11 29.51 -19.42
C ASP A 711 24.75 29.97 -18.00
N SER A 712 25.73 30.51 -17.28
CA SER A 712 25.56 30.96 -15.90
C SER A 712 24.62 32.17 -15.71
N THR A 713 24.19 32.80 -16.80
CA THR A 713 23.21 33.89 -16.82
C THR A 713 21.81 33.43 -17.22
N ASP A 714 21.66 32.19 -17.68
CA ASP A 714 20.35 31.61 -17.99
C ASP A 714 19.52 31.47 -16.71
N ASN A 715 18.21 31.66 -16.85
CA ASN A 715 17.23 31.52 -15.78
C ASN A 715 15.91 31.05 -16.38
N VAL A 716 15.53 29.82 -16.08
CA VAL A 716 14.32 29.18 -16.58
C VAL A 716 13.55 28.60 -15.40
N SER A 717 12.21 28.70 -15.43
CA SER A 717 11.33 27.91 -14.58
C SER A 717 10.51 26.93 -15.42
N PHE A 718 10.31 25.73 -14.90
CA PHE A 718 9.36 24.75 -15.40
C PHE A 718 8.24 24.55 -14.38
N TYR A 719 7.06 24.14 -14.82
CA TYR A 719 6.01 23.72 -13.88
C TYR A 719 6.43 22.47 -13.10
N SER A 720 6.07 22.40 -11.81
CA SER A 720 6.26 21.20 -10.98
C SER A 720 5.04 20.26 -11.05
N LYS A 721 5.17 19.05 -10.48
CA LYS A 721 4.06 18.10 -10.28
C LYS A 721 3.01 18.62 -9.28
N GLU A 722 3.25 19.76 -8.65
CA GLU A 722 2.32 20.39 -7.72
C GLU A 722 1.57 21.56 -8.38
N LYS A 723 1.64 21.70 -9.72
CA LYS A 723 0.90 22.75 -10.41
C LYS A 723 -0.61 22.52 -10.36
N GLU A 724 -1.33 23.54 -9.96
CA GLU A 724 -2.78 23.55 -9.84
C GLU A 724 -3.38 24.61 -10.78
N TYR A 725 -4.71 24.56 -10.93
CA TYR A 725 -5.47 25.65 -11.53
C TYR A 725 -5.49 26.87 -10.60
N GLU A 726 -5.35 28.08 -11.15
CA GLU A 726 -5.55 29.32 -10.39
C GLU A 726 -7.00 29.40 -9.90
N GLN A 727 -7.21 29.53 -8.58
CA GLN A 727 -8.55 29.50 -7.98
C GLN A 727 -8.98 30.81 -7.35
N ARG A 728 -10.31 31.00 -7.22
CA ARG A 728 -10.87 32.04 -6.34
C ARG A 728 -11.21 31.50 -4.93
N ALA A 729 -11.20 30.18 -4.72
CA ALA A 729 -11.70 29.54 -3.51
C ALA A 729 -10.86 28.34 -3.00
N ASN A 730 -9.66 28.59 -2.44
CA ASN A 730 -8.89 27.78 -1.44
C ASN A 730 -8.98 26.22 -1.42
N ASN A 731 -9.19 25.52 -2.53
CA ASN A 731 -9.34 24.06 -2.55
C ASN A 731 -8.31 23.44 -3.52
N TYR A 732 -8.12 22.12 -3.53
CA TYR A 732 -7.11 21.50 -4.42
C TYR A 732 -7.69 21.11 -5.79
N ALA A 733 -7.05 21.54 -6.90
CA ALA A 733 -7.39 21.08 -8.26
C ALA A 733 -6.14 20.99 -9.16
N PRO A 734 -5.66 19.78 -9.47
CA PRO A 734 -4.40 19.59 -10.18
C PRO A 734 -4.50 20.00 -11.65
N ARG A 735 -3.47 20.66 -12.18
CA ARG A 735 -3.33 20.99 -13.61
C ARG A 735 -2.35 20.02 -14.26
N MET A 736 -2.73 18.75 -14.32
CA MET A 736 -1.85 17.63 -14.70
C MET A 736 -1.30 17.70 -16.13
N ASN A 737 -1.92 18.48 -17.02
CA ASN A 737 -1.48 18.65 -18.40
C ASN A 737 -0.15 19.43 -18.53
N VAL A 738 0.26 20.19 -17.52
CA VAL A 738 1.56 20.90 -17.50
C VAL A 738 2.57 20.25 -16.55
N TRP A 739 2.21 19.18 -15.86
CA TRP A 739 3.12 18.48 -14.96
C TRP A 739 4.27 17.84 -15.73
N PRO A 740 5.48 17.82 -15.15
CA PRO A 740 6.57 17.03 -15.69
C PRO A 740 6.16 15.56 -15.73
N SER A 741 6.47 14.86 -16.82
CA SER A 741 6.09 13.45 -16.97
C SER A 741 7.03 12.68 -17.88
N LEU A 742 7.16 11.38 -17.63
CA LEU A 742 7.67 10.44 -18.64
C LEU A 742 6.47 9.89 -19.43
N SER A 743 6.48 10.03 -20.75
CA SER A 743 5.48 9.41 -21.63
C SER A 743 6.06 8.18 -22.33
N PHE A 744 5.25 7.13 -22.44
CA PHE A 744 5.60 5.86 -23.05
C PHE A 744 4.78 5.66 -24.33
N GLN A 745 5.47 5.55 -25.46
CA GLN A 745 4.84 5.38 -26.77
C GLN A 745 5.36 4.12 -27.46
N GLU A 746 4.56 3.59 -28.39
CA GLU A 746 4.93 2.45 -29.22
C GLU A 746 5.42 1.23 -28.43
N CYS A 747 4.86 1.00 -27.24
CA CYS A 747 5.29 -0.08 -26.35
C CYS A 747 5.01 -1.46 -26.95
N ILE A 748 6.08 -2.24 -27.19
CA ILE A 748 6.00 -3.60 -27.70
C ILE A 748 6.47 -4.56 -26.62
N TYR A 749 5.63 -5.56 -26.31
CA TYR A 749 6.01 -6.64 -25.42
C TYR A 749 7.20 -7.42 -26.00
N THR A 750 8.31 -7.40 -25.28
CA THR A 750 9.54 -8.10 -25.64
C THR A 750 9.89 -9.03 -24.50
N VAL A 751 9.89 -10.34 -24.77
CA VAL A 751 10.51 -11.31 -23.86
C VAL A 751 12.01 -11.06 -23.96
N LEU A 752 12.55 -10.23 -23.07
CA LEU A 752 13.98 -10.11 -22.90
C LEU A 752 14.45 -11.41 -22.24
N PRO A 753 15.43 -12.12 -22.81
CA PRO A 753 16.02 -13.24 -22.10
C PRO A 753 16.67 -12.74 -20.79
N SER A 754 17.03 -13.64 -19.88
CA SER A 754 17.64 -13.27 -18.60
C SER A 754 19.05 -13.84 -18.48
N VAL A 755 19.98 -13.08 -17.93
CA VAL A 755 21.29 -13.56 -17.48
C VAL A 755 21.14 -14.12 -16.07
N TYR A 756 21.61 -15.35 -15.86
CA TYR A 756 21.73 -15.95 -14.54
C TYR A 756 23.19 -15.88 -14.09
N PRO A 757 23.52 -15.30 -12.91
CA PRO A 757 24.90 -15.15 -12.49
C PRO A 757 25.69 -16.46 -12.49
N GLY A 758 26.68 -16.55 -13.37
CA GLY A 758 27.55 -17.72 -13.55
C GLY A 758 27.20 -18.62 -14.73
N ASP A 759 26.04 -18.48 -15.37
CA ASP A 759 25.69 -19.17 -16.63
C ASP A 759 26.05 -18.25 -17.81
N THR A 760 27.34 -18.25 -18.14
CA THR A 760 27.93 -17.30 -19.09
C THR A 760 27.81 -17.75 -20.54
N ASP A 761 27.52 -19.04 -20.79
CA ASP A 761 27.23 -19.56 -22.13
C ASP A 761 25.72 -19.69 -22.42
N ASN A 762 24.89 -19.36 -21.42
CA ASN A 762 23.43 -19.42 -21.43
C ASN A 762 22.88 -20.82 -21.75
N ASN A 763 23.58 -21.90 -21.44
CA ASN A 763 23.10 -23.26 -21.72
C ASN A 763 22.05 -23.75 -20.69
N GLY A 764 21.80 -22.97 -19.64
CA GLY A 764 20.85 -23.27 -18.57
C GLY A 764 21.49 -24.01 -17.39
N VAL A 765 22.81 -24.22 -17.35
CA VAL A 765 23.53 -24.95 -16.30
C VAL A 765 24.91 -24.34 -16.05
N VAL A 766 25.16 -23.89 -14.82
CA VAL A 766 26.49 -23.41 -14.40
C VAL A 766 27.46 -24.57 -14.22
N ASN A 767 28.49 -24.65 -15.05
CA ASN A 767 29.47 -25.72 -15.10
C ASN A 767 30.81 -25.26 -15.72
N GLU A 768 31.64 -26.19 -16.21
CA GLU A 768 32.94 -25.85 -16.78
C GLU A 768 32.93 -25.10 -18.11
N PHE A 769 31.83 -25.17 -18.87
CA PHE A 769 31.66 -24.47 -20.14
C PHE A 769 31.56 -22.95 -19.94
N ASP A 770 31.23 -22.48 -18.73
CA ASP A 770 31.10 -21.06 -18.39
C ASP A 770 32.42 -20.29 -18.22
N ILE A 771 33.56 -20.98 -18.18
CA ILE A 771 34.84 -20.28 -17.96
C ILE A 771 35.34 -19.61 -19.24
N LEU A 772 35.10 -20.22 -20.39
CA LEU A 772 35.62 -19.72 -21.66
C LEU A 772 34.90 -18.49 -22.20
N PRO A 773 33.57 -18.34 -22.10
CA PRO A 773 32.90 -17.07 -22.45
C PRO A 773 33.49 -15.89 -21.68
N LEU A 774 33.67 -16.04 -20.35
CA LEU A 774 34.32 -15.02 -19.51
C LEU A 774 35.75 -14.68 -20.01
N ALA A 775 36.58 -15.70 -20.28
CA ALA A 775 37.92 -15.48 -20.81
C ALA A 775 37.94 -14.89 -22.24
N THR A 776 36.87 -15.07 -23.00
CA THR A 776 36.71 -14.54 -24.37
C THR A 776 36.44 -13.04 -24.36
N TYR A 777 35.64 -12.57 -23.40
CA TYR A 777 35.23 -11.17 -23.27
C TYR A 777 35.94 -10.42 -22.14
N PHE A 778 37.02 -10.98 -21.60
CA PHE A 778 37.80 -10.38 -20.51
C PHE A 778 38.21 -8.93 -20.83
N TYR A 779 37.98 -8.02 -19.89
CA TYR A 779 38.10 -6.55 -19.98
C TYR A 779 37.15 -5.83 -20.95
N LYS A 780 36.10 -6.49 -21.45
CA LYS A 780 35.01 -5.76 -22.10
C LYS A 780 34.17 -5.06 -21.05
N THR A 781 33.75 -3.84 -21.36
CA THR A 781 32.88 -3.03 -20.52
C THR A 781 31.56 -2.78 -21.22
N GLY A 782 30.48 -2.68 -20.45
CA GLY A 782 29.16 -2.26 -20.89
C GLY A 782 28.39 -1.65 -19.71
N PRO A 783 27.07 -1.40 -19.87
CA PRO A 783 26.27 -0.86 -18.79
C PRO A 783 26.08 -1.88 -17.66
N GLN A 784 26.16 -1.39 -16.42
CA GLN A 784 25.86 -2.16 -15.22
C GLN A 784 24.37 -2.55 -15.18
N ARG A 785 24.06 -3.79 -14.78
CA ARG A 785 22.69 -4.26 -14.56
C ARG A 785 22.19 -3.85 -13.19
N CYS A 786 20.92 -3.48 -13.09
CA CYS A 786 20.32 -3.04 -11.82
C CYS A 786 20.20 -4.13 -10.76
N THR A 787 20.32 -5.40 -11.13
CA THR A 787 20.42 -6.53 -10.19
C THR A 787 21.83 -7.08 -10.09
N ALA A 788 22.87 -6.26 -10.32
CA ALA A 788 24.26 -6.68 -10.22
C ALA A 788 24.52 -7.38 -8.87
N GLY A 789 25.18 -8.54 -8.94
CA GLY A 789 25.51 -9.36 -7.80
C GLY A 789 25.62 -10.84 -8.17
N TYR A 790 25.83 -11.67 -7.16
CA TYR A 790 26.11 -13.09 -7.33
C TYR A 790 24.91 -14.00 -7.04
N GLY A 791 23.75 -13.43 -6.71
CA GLY A 791 22.55 -14.18 -6.34
C GLY A 791 21.96 -14.95 -7.51
N TRP A 792 21.50 -16.19 -7.27
CA TRP A 792 20.90 -17.03 -8.32
C TRP A 792 19.45 -16.60 -8.64
N LEU A 793 19.32 -15.43 -9.27
CA LEU A 793 18.06 -14.84 -9.73
C LEU A 793 18.22 -14.37 -11.18
N PRO A 794 17.19 -14.48 -12.03
CA PRO A 794 17.22 -13.96 -13.38
C PRO A 794 17.40 -12.44 -13.39
N SER A 795 18.34 -11.96 -14.21
CA SER A 795 18.59 -10.53 -14.48
C SER A 795 18.24 -10.23 -15.95
N PRO A 796 17.27 -9.34 -16.26
CA PRO A 796 16.91 -9.03 -17.65
C PRO A 796 18.08 -8.41 -18.43
N PHE A 797 18.14 -8.59 -19.76
CA PHE A 797 19.08 -7.85 -20.62
C PHE A 797 18.85 -6.34 -20.56
N ASP A 798 19.94 -5.57 -20.62
CA ASP A 798 19.88 -4.18 -21.06
C ASP A 798 19.86 -4.13 -22.60
N SER A 799 18.97 -3.33 -23.17
CA SER A 799 18.89 -3.08 -24.62
C SER A 799 20.19 -2.54 -25.23
N LEU A 800 21.02 -1.85 -24.44
CA LEU A 800 22.31 -1.30 -24.88
C LEU A 800 23.40 -2.36 -25.08
N TRP A 801 23.26 -3.54 -24.44
CA TRP A 801 24.15 -4.68 -24.66
C TRP A 801 23.83 -5.44 -25.97
N VAL A 802 22.70 -5.18 -26.65
CA VAL A 802 22.18 -5.94 -27.81
C VAL A 802 23.18 -6.07 -28.96
N LEU A 803 24.15 -5.15 -29.07
CA LEU A 803 25.22 -5.23 -30.07
C LEU A 803 26.22 -6.38 -29.82
N ASN A 804 26.27 -6.97 -28.62
CA ASN A 804 27.12 -8.12 -28.28
C ASN A 804 26.50 -8.99 -27.16
N SER A 805 25.43 -9.72 -27.50
CA SER A 805 24.67 -10.55 -26.54
C SER A 805 25.52 -11.53 -25.72
N ALA A 806 26.61 -12.05 -26.27
CA ALA A 806 27.47 -13.03 -25.60
C ALA A 806 28.32 -12.42 -24.48
N ALA A 807 28.74 -11.16 -24.63
CA ALA A 807 29.48 -10.46 -23.58
C ALA A 807 28.60 -10.16 -22.36
N THR A 808 27.30 -9.99 -22.56
CA THR A 808 26.35 -9.73 -21.48
C THR A 808 26.18 -10.89 -20.52
N TYR A 809 26.21 -12.13 -21.02
CA TYR A 809 26.22 -13.32 -20.18
C TYR A 809 27.57 -13.52 -19.47
N ALA A 810 28.66 -13.13 -20.12
CA ALA A 810 30.02 -13.23 -19.57
C ALA A 810 30.31 -12.24 -18.43
N ASP A 811 29.65 -11.08 -18.43
CA ASP A 811 29.49 -10.20 -17.26
C ASP A 811 28.56 -10.92 -16.26
N ALA A 812 29.10 -11.91 -15.55
CA ALA A 812 28.34 -12.82 -14.72
C ALA A 812 27.78 -12.13 -13.47
N ASN A 813 28.49 -11.15 -12.91
CA ASN A 813 28.03 -10.40 -11.76
C ASN A 813 27.16 -9.20 -12.17
N GLY A 814 27.19 -8.76 -13.43
CA GLY A 814 26.38 -7.67 -13.95
C GLY A 814 26.84 -6.28 -13.56
N ASP A 815 28.09 -6.10 -13.12
CA ASP A 815 28.65 -4.80 -12.73
C ASP A 815 29.07 -3.94 -13.94
N GLY A 816 28.95 -4.48 -15.15
CA GLY A 816 29.29 -3.80 -16.40
C GLY A 816 30.76 -3.98 -16.81
N ILE A 817 31.58 -4.74 -16.06
CA ILE A 817 32.98 -5.00 -16.36
C ILE A 817 33.22 -6.51 -16.31
N ILE A 818 33.68 -7.09 -17.42
CA ILE A 818 34.02 -8.51 -17.45
C ILE A 818 35.45 -8.69 -16.92
N ASP A 819 35.59 -9.08 -15.66
CA ASP A 819 36.88 -9.23 -14.98
C ASP A 819 36.94 -10.46 -14.06
N GLU A 820 37.97 -10.53 -13.18
CA GLU A 820 38.13 -11.65 -12.25
C GLU A 820 36.97 -11.81 -11.24
N SER A 821 36.19 -10.77 -11.00
CA SER A 821 35.06 -10.81 -10.07
C SER A 821 33.91 -11.67 -10.62
N ASP A 822 33.74 -11.76 -11.94
CA ASP A 822 32.73 -12.59 -12.60
C ASP A 822 32.93 -14.09 -12.37
N LEU A 823 34.16 -14.52 -12.12
CA LEU A 823 34.46 -15.91 -11.74
C LEU A 823 33.71 -16.33 -10.47
N PHE A 824 33.45 -15.39 -9.56
CA PHE A 824 32.71 -15.69 -8.34
C PHE A 824 31.27 -16.06 -8.64
N GLY A 825 30.65 -15.50 -9.70
CA GLY A 825 29.32 -15.90 -10.15
C GLY A 825 29.27 -17.39 -10.52
N ILE A 826 30.22 -17.84 -11.35
CA ILE A 826 30.35 -19.25 -11.75
C ILE A 826 30.63 -20.15 -10.53
N ALA A 827 31.56 -19.75 -9.67
CA ALA A 827 31.97 -20.55 -8.53
C ALA A 827 30.86 -20.69 -7.47
N LEU A 828 30.12 -19.61 -7.18
CA LEU A 828 29.04 -19.61 -6.20
C LEU A 828 27.83 -20.40 -6.68
N ASN A 829 27.53 -20.33 -7.97
CA ASN A 829 26.35 -20.95 -8.56
C ASN A 829 26.64 -22.29 -9.24
N TRP A 830 27.82 -22.88 -9.02
CA TRP A 830 28.22 -24.15 -9.62
C TRP A 830 27.19 -25.27 -9.47
N GLY A 831 26.77 -25.85 -10.59
CA GLY A 831 25.78 -26.93 -10.67
C GLY A 831 24.33 -26.49 -10.49
N LYS A 832 24.07 -25.18 -10.41
CA LYS A 832 22.72 -24.63 -10.54
C LYS A 832 22.28 -24.68 -11.99
N SER A 833 20.97 -24.74 -12.21
CA SER A 833 20.38 -24.78 -13.54
C SER A 833 19.06 -24.01 -13.59
N HIS A 834 18.69 -23.51 -14.76
CA HIS A 834 17.42 -22.84 -15.03
C HIS A 834 16.81 -23.32 -16.36
N GLY A 835 15.54 -22.98 -16.60
CA GLY A 835 14.77 -23.46 -17.75
C GLY A 835 14.88 -22.61 -19.02
N ASP A 836 15.59 -21.49 -18.96
CA ASP A 836 15.58 -20.43 -19.99
C ASP A 836 16.81 -20.46 -20.91
N GLY A 837 17.58 -21.55 -20.87
CA GLY A 837 18.82 -21.71 -21.62
C GLY A 837 18.62 -21.81 -23.14
N SER A 838 19.58 -21.27 -23.87
CA SER A 838 19.77 -21.47 -25.31
C SER A 838 21.24 -21.83 -25.56
N ASP A 839 21.53 -22.90 -26.30
CA ASP A 839 22.90 -23.35 -26.64
C ASP A 839 23.66 -22.40 -27.61
N ASN A 840 23.39 -21.09 -27.57
CA ASN A 840 23.85 -20.11 -28.54
C ASN A 840 25.30 -19.65 -28.31
N PHE A 841 25.86 -19.84 -27.10
CA PHE A 841 27.21 -19.36 -26.75
C PHE A 841 28.11 -20.44 -26.15
N VAL A 842 27.79 -21.73 -26.34
CA VAL A 842 28.59 -22.86 -25.82
C VAL A 842 29.99 -22.84 -26.42
N ILE A 843 31.00 -22.57 -25.59
CA ILE A 843 32.41 -22.64 -25.96
C ILE A 843 33.05 -23.82 -25.23
N ASP A 844 33.49 -24.85 -25.99
CA ASP A 844 34.03 -26.09 -25.41
C ASP A 844 35.44 -25.89 -24.82
N PRO A 845 35.64 -26.07 -23.48
CA PRO A 845 36.95 -26.05 -22.83
C PRO A 845 37.85 -27.22 -23.23
N GLY A 846 37.34 -28.21 -23.95
CA GLY A 846 38.12 -29.25 -24.64
C GLY A 846 38.74 -28.80 -25.95
N ASP A 847 38.35 -27.65 -26.52
CA ASP A 847 38.92 -27.13 -27.77
C ASP A 847 40.31 -26.53 -27.51
N SER A 848 41.34 -27.32 -27.82
CA SER A 848 42.74 -26.92 -27.69
C SER A 848 43.11 -25.62 -28.41
N THR A 849 42.39 -25.23 -29.47
CA THR A 849 42.65 -23.99 -30.21
C THR A 849 42.14 -22.77 -29.45
N LEU A 850 40.94 -22.85 -28.86
CA LEU A 850 40.33 -21.79 -28.06
C LEU A 850 41.04 -21.64 -26.71
N VAL A 851 41.40 -22.74 -26.06
CA VAL A 851 42.21 -22.72 -24.84
C VAL A 851 43.57 -22.06 -25.09
N THR A 852 44.18 -22.32 -26.25
CA THR A 852 45.45 -21.67 -26.62
C THR A 852 45.26 -20.17 -26.88
N LEU A 853 44.17 -19.78 -27.55
CA LEU A 853 43.85 -18.39 -27.87
C LEU A 853 43.63 -17.55 -26.60
N HIS A 854 42.88 -18.08 -25.63
CA HIS A 854 42.49 -17.39 -24.40
C HIS A 854 43.41 -17.68 -23.20
N LYS A 855 44.50 -18.43 -23.41
CA LYS A 855 45.46 -18.81 -22.38
C LYS A 855 45.93 -17.65 -21.48
N PRO A 856 46.27 -16.45 -22.00
CA PRO A 856 46.68 -15.33 -21.14
C PRO A 856 45.59 -14.87 -20.17
N ALA A 857 44.32 -14.82 -20.60
CA ALA A 857 43.20 -14.48 -19.73
C ALA A 857 42.97 -15.58 -18.68
N LEU A 858 42.99 -16.86 -19.09
CA LEU A 858 42.87 -18.01 -18.18
C LEU A 858 43.98 -18.05 -17.11
N GLU A 859 45.21 -17.69 -17.46
CA GLU A 859 46.32 -17.57 -16.51
C GLU A 859 46.11 -16.41 -15.53
N GLN A 860 45.58 -15.27 -15.98
CA GLN A 860 45.24 -14.14 -15.10
C GLN A 860 44.12 -14.50 -14.12
N LEU A 861 43.04 -15.11 -14.63
CA LEU A 861 41.95 -15.68 -13.83
C LEU A 861 42.48 -16.65 -12.76
N TYR A 862 43.43 -17.52 -13.12
CA TYR A 862 44.07 -18.44 -12.18
C TYR A 862 44.86 -17.73 -11.08
N GLN A 863 45.64 -16.69 -11.42
CA GLN A 863 46.42 -15.94 -10.44
C GLN A 863 45.55 -15.09 -9.50
N ALA A 864 44.38 -14.64 -9.96
CA ALA A 864 43.43 -13.87 -9.16
C ALA A 864 42.71 -14.71 -8.08
N LEU A 865 42.74 -16.05 -8.17
CA LEU A 865 42.08 -16.92 -7.19
C LEU A 865 42.75 -16.88 -5.80
N GLY A 866 42.24 -16.02 -4.92
CA GLY A 866 42.62 -15.94 -3.50
C GLY A 866 41.74 -16.80 -2.57
N GLY A 867 42.35 -17.38 -1.52
CA GLY A 867 41.64 -18.11 -0.44
C GLY A 867 41.50 -19.62 -0.66
N ASP A 868 41.01 -20.32 0.38
CA ASP A 868 40.91 -21.80 0.44
C ASP A 868 39.44 -22.32 0.54
N GLY A 869 38.48 -21.43 0.26
CA GLY A 869 37.07 -21.77 0.22
C GLY A 869 36.78 -22.95 -0.73
N GLU A 870 35.71 -23.70 -0.46
CA GLU A 870 35.30 -24.81 -1.32
C GLU A 870 35.04 -24.40 -2.80
N PRO A 871 34.38 -23.25 -3.08
CA PRO A 871 34.22 -22.74 -4.44
C PRO A 871 35.56 -22.43 -5.14
N VAL A 872 36.49 -21.76 -4.43
CA VAL A 872 37.82 -21.41 -4.96
C VAL A 872 38.66 -22.65 -5.28
N ARG A 873 38.59 -23.70 -4.46
CA ARG A 873 39.30 -24.96 -4.71
C ARG A 873 38.77 -25.72 -5.93
N LYS A 874 37.45 -25.72 -6.15
CA LYS A 874 36.85 -26.29 -7.36
C LYS A 874 37.29 -25.52 -8.60
N MET A 875 37.23 -24.18 -8.55
CA MET A 875 37.63 -23.32 -9.66
C MET A 875 39.12 -23.47 -9.99
N ARG A 876 39.98 -23.54 -8.96
CA ARG A 876 41.42 -23.77 -9.12
C ARG A 876 41.70 -25.11 -9.78
N SER A 877 41.07 -26.19 -9.32
CA SER A 877 41.23 -27.52 -9.91
C SER A 877 40.76 -27.57 -11.37
N LEU A 878 39.76 -26.77 -11.72
CA LEU A 878 39.22 -26.72 -13.07
C LEU A 878 40.13 -25.92 -14.02
N LEU A 879 40.60 -24.74 -13.61
CA LEU A 879 41.60 -23.97 -14.36
C LEU A 879 42.89 -24.77 -14.50
N GLU A 880 43.34 -25.50 -13.48
CA GLU A 880 44.49 -26.41 -13.57
C GLU A 880 44.27 -27.52 -14.61
N ARG A 881 43.05 -28.07 -14.70
CA ARG A 881 42.67 -29.05 -15.72
C ARG A 881 42.69 -28.45 -17.13
N ILE A 882 42.11 -27.26 -17.31
CA ILE A 882 42.04 -26.54 -18.60
C ILE A 882 43.46 -26.12 -19.05
N LEU A 883 44.31 -25.68 -18.11
CA LEU A 883 45.68 -25.24 -18.36
C LEU A 883 46.70 -26.39 -18.43
N GLY A 884 46.30 -27.63 -18.09
CA GLY A 884 47.16 -28.83 -18.14
C GLY A 884 48.18 -28.96 -17.00
N MET A 885 47.84 -28.52 -15.79
CA MET A 885 48.68 -28.54 -14.58
C MET A 885 48.29 -29.73 -13.68
N ALA A 886 49.09 -30.81 -13.61
CA ALA A 886 48.76 -32.01 -12.82
C ALA A 886 49.33 -31.98 -11.37
N ASN A 887 48.50 -32.32 -10.38
CA ASN A 887 48.80 -32.23 -8.94
C ASN A 887 48.95 -33.64 -8.30
N ILE A 888 50.17 -34.06 -7.92
CA ILE A 888 50.49 -35.39 -7.36
C ILE A 888 50.83 -35.26 -5.86
N PRO A 889 50.26 -36.09 -4.95
CA PRO A 889 50.59 -36.02 -3.52
C PRO A 889 52.07 -36.36 -3.23
N ASP A 890 52.70 -35.66 -2.29
CA ASP A 890 54.12 -35.89 -1.97
C ASP A 890 54.40 -37.15 -1.14
N LYS A 891 53.39 -37.71 -0.45
CA LYS A 891 53.57 -38.85 0.47
C LYS A 891 52.33 -39.72 0.61
N PHE A 892 52.54 -40.99 0.99
CA PHE A 892 51.45 -41.88 1.39
C PHE A 892 50.78 -41.37 2.66
N SER A 893 49.45 -41.28 2.66
CA SER A 893 48.67 -40.88 3.84
C SER A 893 47.37 -41.69 3.94
N LEU A 894 46.97 -42.10 5.15
CA LEU A 894 45.62 -42.60 5.45
C LEU A 894 44.92 -41.62 6.39
N TYR A 895 43.77 -41.11 5.98
CA TYR A 895 43.00 -40.13 6.74
C TYR A 895 41.97 -40.80 7.64
N GLN A 896 41.52 -40.06 8.65
CA GLN A 896 40.37 -40.48 9.45
C GLN A 896 39.11 -40.53 8.57
N ASN A 897 38.35 -41.62 8.65
CA ASN A 897 37.10 -41.75 7.93
C ASN A 897 36.11 -40.66 8.36
N TYR A 898 35.30 -40.17 7.42
CA TYR A 898 34.29 -39.16 7.67
C TYR A 898 32.95 -39.56 7.04
N PRO A 899 31.82 -39.47 7.79
CA PRO A 899 31.76 -39.12 9.23
C PRO A 899 32.40 -40.20 10.13
N ASN A 900 32.76 -39.86 11.37
CA ASN A 900 33.17 -40.79 12.43
C ASN A 900 32.86 -40.19 13.82
N PRO A 901 31.87 -40.71 14.58
CA PRO A 901 31.06 -41.89 14.28
C PRO A 901 30.18 -41.75 13.03
N PHE A 902 29.78 -42.86 12.39
CA PHE A 902 28.97 -42.87 11.15
C PHE A 902 27.74 -43.79 11.25
N ASN A 903 26.74 -43.58 10.38
CA ASN A 903 25.54 -44.44 10.24
C ASN A 903 24.93 -44.32 8.83
N PRO A 904 24.78 -45.40 8.03
CA PRO A 904 25.62 -46.60 7.95
C PRO A 904 26.81 -46.44 6.97
N ILE A 905 27.00 -45.25 6.35
CA ILE A 905 28.02 -45.01 5.31
C ILE A 905 29.11 -44.07 5.82
N THR A 906 30.37 -44.38 5.51
CA THR A 906 31.53 -43.51 5.75
C THR A 906 32.51 -43.55 4.58
N THR A 907 33.26 -42.48 4.38
CA THR A 907 34.30 -42.38 3.34
C THR A 907 35.69 -42.45 3.98
N ILE A 908 36.55 -43.31 3.44
CA ILE A 908 37.96 -43.44 3.79
C ILE A 908 38.79 -42.80 2.68
N ARG A 909 39.56 -41.75 3.00
CA ARG A 909 40.48 -41.08 2.07
C ARG A 909 41.92 -41.54 2.28
N TYR A 910 42.67 -41.66 1.19
CA TYR A 910 44.08 -42.03 1.20
C TYR A 910 44.83 -41.47 -0.01
N ASP A 911 46.12 -41.21 0.17
CA ASP A 911 46.98 -40.60 -0.85
C ASP A 911 48.04 -41.58 -1.31
N LEU A 912 48.29 -41.58 -2.62
CA LEU A 912 49.30 -42.38 -3.28
C LEU A 912 50.27 -41.45 -4.03
N PRO A 913 51.53 -41.27 -3.56
CA PRO A 913 52.52 -40.47 -4.28
C PRO A 913 53.04 -41.16 -5.54
N GLU A 914 52.90 -42.49 -5.61
CA GLU A 914 53.31 -43.34 -6.72
C GLU A 914 52.32 -44.50 -6.91
N GLN A 915 52.34 -45.12 -8.09
CA GLN A 915 51.53 -46.29 -8.39
C GLN A 915 51.84 -47.42 -7.38
N SER A 916 50.80 -47.98 -6.75
CA SER A 916 50.98 -48.97 -5.68
C SER A 916 49.87 -50.00 -5.66
N HIS A 917 50.21 -51.23 -5.25
CA HIS A 917 49.21 -52.25 -4.95
C HIS A 917 48.58 -51.99 -3.58
N VAL A 918 47.32 -51.53 -3.59
CA VAL A 918 46.57 -51.10 -2.42
C VAL A 918 45.63 -52.20 -1.95
N ASN A 919 45.74 -52.55 -0.68
CA ASN A 919 44.84 -53.46 0.01
C ASN A 919 44.25 -52.77 1.24
N ILE A 920 42.92 -52.55 1.25
CA ILE A 920 42.19 -51.95 2.38
C ILE A 920 41.23 -52.97 2.96
N VAL A 921 41.40 -53.31 4.24
CA VAL A 921 40.61 -54.32 4.94
C VAL A 921 40.05 -53.75 6.24
N ILE A 922 38.81 -54.12 6.55
CA ILE A 922 38.14 -53.78 7.80
C ILE A 922 38.14 -54.99 8.73
N TYR A 923 38.47 -54.76 9.99
CA TYR A 923 38.49 -55.74 11.08
C TYR A 923 37.55 -55.32 12.21
N ASP A 924 37.01 -56.31 12.91
CA ASP A 924 36.34 -56.08 14.19
C ASP A 924 37.35 -56.00 15.36
N MET A 925 36.86 -55.72 16.56
CA MET A 925 37.71 -55.61 17.76
C MET A 925 38.40 -56.91 18.20
N LEU A 926 37.98 -58.07 17.68
CA LEU A 926 38.65 -59.35 17.90
C LEU A 926 39.71 -59.63 16.83
N GLY A 927 39.93 -58.70 15.90
CA GLY A 927 40.87 -58.86 14.79
C GLY A 927 40.35 -59.74 13.66
N ARG A 928 39.05 -60.08 13.64
CA ARG A 928 38.44 -60.85 12.56
C ARG A 928 38.18 -59.94 11.38
N GLU A 929 38.52 -60.41 10.19
CA GLU A 929 38.23 -59.68 8.95
C GLU A 929 36.72 -59.61 8.72
N VAL A 930 36.23 -58.38 8.54
CA VAL A 930 34.83 -58.07 8.27
C VAL A 930 34.60 -58.01 6.77
N THR A 931 35.41 -57.24 6.05
CA THR A 931 35.39 -57.14 4.60
C THR A 931 36.68 -56.53 4.05
N GLN A 932 37.02 -56.85 2.81
CA GLN A 932 38.04 -56.19 2.02
C GLN A 932 37.38 -55.18 1.08
N LEU A 933 37.81 -53.92 1.12
CA LEU A 933 37.26 -52.82 0.30
C LEU A 933 38.03 -52.61 -1.00
N VAL A 934 39.35 -52.81 -0.96
CA VAL A 934 40.25 -52.60 -2.10
C VAL A 934 41.30 -53.69 -2.07
N ASN A 935 41.64 -54.23 -3.24
CA ASN A 935 42.77 -55.14 -3.45
C ASN A 935 43.23 -55.06 -4.92
N ALA A 936 43.83 -53.93 -5.28
CA ALA A 936 44.16 -53.62 -6.68
C ALA A 936 45.38 -52.70 -6.78
N THR A 937 46.04 -52.72 -7.93
CA THR A 937 47.09 -51.74 -8.27
C THR A 937 46.44 -50.45 -8.76
N LEU A 938 46.74 -49.33 -8.10
CA LEU A 938 46.17 -48.01 -8.37
C LEU A 938 47.27 -47.00 -8.69
N GLU A 939 47.01 -46.09 -9.64
CA GLU A 939 47.91 -44.98 -10.02
C GLU A 939 48.02 -43.90 -8.92
N ALA A 940 49.10 -43.11 -8.96
CA ALA A 940 49.34 -41.98 -8.07
C ALA A 940 48.16 -40.97 -8.09
N GLY A 941 47.93 -40.31 -6.95
CA GLY A 941 46.86 -39.33 -6.77
C GLY A 941 46.16 -39.41 -5.41
N TYR A 942 45.30 -38.43 -5.16
CA TYR A 942 44.38 -38.41 -4.02
C TYR A 942 43.20 -39.37 -4.28
N ARG A 943 42.92 -40.30 -3.36
CA ARG A 943 41.92 -41.37 -3.55
C ARG A 943 40.93 -41.46 -2.38
N SER A 944 39.76 -42.03 -2.64
CA SER A 944 38.77 -42.32 -1.59
C SER A 944 37.95 -43.57 -1.89
N ILE A 945 37.49 -44.27 -0.85
CA ILE A 945 36.60 -45.42 -0.93
C ILE A 945 35.52 -45.36 0.15
N GLN A 946 34.30 -45.79 -0.16
CA GLN A 946 33.20 -45.83 0.81
C GLN A 946 33.01 -47.23 1.41
N TRP A 947 32.61 -47.28 2.68
CA TRP A 947 32.09 -48.47 3.32
C TRP A 947 30.69 -48.22 3.85
N ASN A 948 29.77 -49.13 3.54
CA ASN A 948 28.34 -49.09 3.88
C ASN A 948 27.98 -50.01 5.05
N SER A 949 28.94 -50.30 5.94
CA SER A 949 28.76 -51.16 7.13
C SER A 949 28.33 -52.61 6.86
N THR A 950 28.68 -53.19 5.71
CA THR A 950 28.43 -54.62 5.44
C THR A 950 29.70 -55.47 5.55
N ASN A 951 29.54 -56.75 5.92
CA ASN A 951 30.60 -57.76 5.83
C ASN A 951 30.76 -58.31 4.39
N SER A 952 31.71 -59.22 4.20
CA SER A 952 32.00 -59.87 2.91
C SER A 952 30.83 -60.65 2.29
N PHE A 953 29.78 -60.97 3.06
CA PHE A 953 28.54 -61.59 2.57
C PHE A 953 27.45 -60.56 2.25
N GLY A 954 27.76 -59.26 2.24
CA GLY A 954 26.80 -58.17 2.02
C GLY A 954 25.83 -57.95 3.19
N LYS A 955 26.05 -58.58 4.34
CA LYS A 955 25.18 -58.44 5.52
C LYS A 955 25.63 -57.28 6.41
N PRO A 956 24.71 -56.43 6.91
CA PRO A 956 25.04 -55.36 7.84
C PRO A 956 25.75 -55.89 9.10
N VAL A 957 26.75 -55.16 9.58
CA VAL A 957 27.46 -55.48 10.83
C VAL A 957 26.87 -54.71 12.02
N SER A 958 27.08 -55.20 13.24
CA SER A 958 26.54 -54.57 14.46
C SER A 958 27.18 -53.21 14.74
N ALA A 959 26.46 -52.28 15.38
CA ALA A 959 27.06 -51.07 15.93
C ALA A 959 28.25 -51.40 16.84
N GLY A 960 29.28 -50.57 16.81
CA GLY A 960 30.51 -50.82 17.55
C GLY A 960 31.74 -50.22 16.89
N VAL A 961 32.89 -50.59 17.43
CA VAL A 961 34.19 -50.13 16.97
C VAL A 961 34.75 -51.08 15.93
N TYR A 962 35.28 -50.54 14.84
CA TYR A 962 35.97 -51.26 13.78
C TYR A 962 37.33 -50.62 13.50
N ILE A 963 38.23 -51.39 12.90
CA ILE A 963 39.55 -50.91 12.48
C ILE A 963 39.68 -51.14 10.98
N TYR A 964 39.99 -50.10 10.21
CA TYR A 964 40.40 -50.24 8.82
C TYR A 964 41.90 -50.09 8.70
N ARG A 965 42.52 -50.93 7.86
CA ARG A 965 43.95 -50.92 7.60
C ARG A 965 44.19 -50.86 6.10
N ILE A 966 45.06 -49.95 5.69
CA ILE A 966 45.62 -49.90 4.34
C ILE A 966 47.00 -50.56 4.33
N ASN A 967 47.29 -51.30 3.27
CA ASN A 967 48.62 -51.73 2.90
C ASN A 967 48.86 -51.32 1.43
N ALA A 968 49.82 -50.42 1.20
CA ALA A 968 50.21 -49.93 -0.12
C ALA A 968 51.73 -50.06 -0.27
N GLY A 969 52.18 -51.13 -0.93
CA GLY A 969 53.62 -51.44 -1.02
C GLY A 969 54.26 -51.67 0.36
N LYS A 970 55.14 -50.76 0.80
CA LYS A 970 55.77 -50.76 2.14
C LYS A 970 55.00 -49.95 3.18
N PHE A 971 54.02 -49.14 2.76
CA PHE A 971 53.23 -48.30 3.65
C PHE A 971 52.08 -49.11 4.26
N MET A 972 52.03 -49.16 5.59
CA MET A 972 50.95 -49.80 6.33
C MET A 972 50.47 -48.89 7.44
N GLN A 973 49.18 -48.57 7.45
CA GLN A 973 48.57 -47.75 8.48
C GLN A 973 47.17 -48.26 8.80
N ALA A 974 46.79 -48.23 10.08
CA ALA A 974 45.46 -48.60 10.55
C ALA A 974 44.84 -47.46 11.35
N ARG A 975 43.52 -47.33 11.27
CA ARG A 975 42.73 -46.34 12.01
C ARG A 975 41.43 -46.95 12.51
N LYS A 976 40.94 -46.38 13.62
CA LYS A 976 39.69 -46.78 14.27
C LYS A 976 38.52 -46.00 13.67
N MET A 977 37.36 -46.66 13.52
CA MET A 977 36.07 -46.05 13.20
C MET A 977 34.97 -46.57 14.13
N VAL A 978 33.91 -45.78 14.30
CA VAL A 978 32.78 -46.08 15.19
C VAL A 978 31.49 -46.06 14.38
N LEU A 979 30.82 -47.21 14.28
CA LEU A 979 29.51 -47.34 13.66
C LEU A 979 28.43 -47.15 14.72
N LEU A 980 27.54 -46.17 14.51
CA LEU A 980 26.30 -46.00 15.25
C LEU A 980 25.16 -46.72 14.55
N LYS A 981 24.12 -47.09 15.30
CA LYS A 981 22.87 -47.61 14.74
C LYS A 981 21.75 -46.61 14.97
#